data_AF-A0A9D1F8V4-F1
#
_entry.id   AF-A0A9D1F8V4-F1
#
_cell.length_a   1.000
_cell.length_b   1.000
_cell.length_c   1.000
_cell.angle_alpha   90.00
_cell.angle_beta   90.00
_cell.angle_gamma   90.00
#
_symmetry.space_group_name_H-M   'P 1'
#
loop_
_entity.id
_entity.type
_entity.pdbx_description
1 polymer ?
#
loop_
_entity_poly.entity_id
_entity_poly.type
_entity_poly.pdbx_seq_one_letter_code
_entity_poly.pdbx_strand_id
1 'polypeptide(L)'
;MKSKQLMASFLALSLAAGLCACSKDAETNTATDSSSQSSVADAEEKAYIEETLNLSNNAELSWTYNADADAWVMSIVSAVAYPELPDQQGVSVCVPGAYVTGIDTDGDGTADVTGADAVEEAVSGSLVIDYEAEITSTNGQTYTAATASVILNTGAAGYGSQNNSLASTTYAADGYINVSCGNRGKQDTATDEDGNTYYTGDAPSCLVNQKNAARFVKYNILLGNLPGSADYLVSTGGSGGGAHAVMFAATSNNPDFYDYEIAAGAVGVYYTEDGGYSTAVTIDGTEYEISDGAWGCIGYSAITSLAESNMTLAFEYNLDTDYDFSTEFQAQLAEYLSVAYMEYINEQDLSVNEADVGFDLNSDGDLEDTIALTIEYDLEAHPETNGYYGTYLDLYLAEFTQNLQWYVDNLDYAEGWTWFDTDGNALSDEEVAAMTSEEKAEAFLEGRYAKGSSGGKGDMMGGGPGGMMGNRGDGMGNLPDGDLPDGELPADLEHGPMDRDTGDGNREMIVGTPDAGTTQAAGSAVDSNNYATYEEMVEAYRSDIESIQAGDEYGNNLVELYNPLNYIGAEDTENPTWVKILCGAAEGDISMFNSLNLQIAMLNSGIDAEIEWQWDGGHVPSEVLGDSFSLYVDQMYGEYVEGAAAITKAAVQPLTANGTAAEATGTDLTSWVSLTDGQISFSLADAAAYRTAGASKAMPAFDVIDYGQEDYVFGTTEQDARHWDPILLDIFETYSDVLAPLFNSGTAQ
;
A
#
# COMPACT_ATOMS: atom_id res chain seq x y z
N MET A 1 -66.39 37.08 39.14
CA MET A 1 -65.29 36.55 39.97
C MET A 1 -64.46 35.66 39.05
N LYS A 2 -63.33 36.16 38.54
CA LYS A 2 -61.94 35.91 39.03
C LYS A 2 -61.56 34.43 38.77
N SER A 3 -60.51 34.05 38.04
CA SER A 3 -59.25 34.68 37.63
C SER A 3 -58.61 33.80 36.51
N LYS A 4 -58.41 34.28 35.27
CA LYS A 4 -57.13 34.59 34.56
C LYS A 4 -56.16 33.40 34.34
N GLN A 5 -55.95 32.96 33.08
CA GLN A 5 -54.83 33.28 32.13
C GLN A 5 -53.53 32.52 32.50
N LEU A 6 -52.69 31.95 31.62
CA LEU A 6 -52.48 32.02 30.17
C LEU A 6 -51.63 30.77 29.77
N MET A 7 -51.80 30.27 28.54
CA MET A 7 -50.79 29.52 27.79
C MET A 7 -49.55 30.39 27.56
N ALA A 8 -48.35 29.84 27.70
CA ALA A 8 -47.12 30.41 27.15
C ALA A 8 -46.13 29.28 26.82
N SER A 9 -45.98 29.01 25.52
CA SER A 9 -44.79 28.38 24.95
C SER A 9 -43.57 29.22 25.31
N PHE A 10 -42.49 28.58 25.78
CA PHE A 10 -41.19 29.22 25.91
C PHE A 10 -40.14 28.39 25.19
N LEU A 11 -39.60 29.01 24.15
CA LEU A 11 -38.28 28.82 23.55
C LEU A 11 -37.25 28.33 24.58
N ALA A 12 -36.61 27.20 24.29
CA ALA A 12 -35.28 26.91 24.79
C ALA A 12 -34.27 27.39 23.74
N LEU A 13 -33.28 28.12 24.24
CA LEU A 13 -32.34 28.97 23.54
C LEU A 13 -31.17 28.10 23.04
N SER A 14 -31.01 27.92 21.74
CA SER A 14 -29.76 27.42 21.15
C SER A 14 -28.71 28.53 21.23
N LEU A 15 -27.66 28.34 22.01
CA LEU A 15 -26.47 29.19 21.96
C LEU A 15 -25.66 28.80 20.72
N ALA A 16 -25.79 29.61 19.67
CA ALA A 16 -24.82 29.68 18.58
C ALA A 16 -23.92 30.90 18.83
N ALA A 17 -22.62 30.66 18.99
CA ALA A 17 -21.54 31.64 18.92
C ALA A 17 -20.29 30.86 18.51
N GLY A 18 -19.53 31.17 17.47
CA GLY A 18 -19.64 32.20 16.44
C GLY A 18 -18.45 31.99 15.51
N LEU A 19 -18.68 31.32 14.39
CA LEU A 19 -17.74 31.24 13.27
C LEU A 19 -17.78 32.58 12.52
N CYS A 20 -16.65 33.29 12.49
CA CYS A 20 -16.43 34.39 11.54
C CYS A 20 -15.89 33.77 10.24
N ALA A 21 -16.78 33.22 9.42
CA ALA A 21 -16.52 33.00 8.01
C ALA A 21 -17.07 34.20 7.23
N CYS A 22 -16.18 35.01 6.66
CA CYS A 22 -16.58 36.03 5.70
C CYS A 22 -16.77 35.36 4.33
N SER A 23 -18.03 35.15 3.97
CA SER A 23 -18.49 34.74 2.64
C SER A 23 -17.94 35.65 1.54
N LYS A 24 -17.51 35.05 0.42
CA LYS A 24 -17.49 35.71 -0.89
C LYS A 24 -18.14 34.79 -1.91
N ASP A 25 -19.09 35.39 -2.63
CA ASP A 25 -20.07 34.75 -3.49
C ASP A 25 -19.44 33.97 -4.66
N ALA A 26 -19.96 32.76 -4.90
CA ALA A 26 -19.76 32.00 -6.12
C ALA A 26 -20.77 32.47 -7.19
N GLU A 27 -20.27 33.02 -8.29
CA GLU A 27 -21.01 33.11 -9.56
C GLU A 27 -20.19 32.44 -10.67
N THR A 28 -20.80 31.44 -11.29
CA THR A 28 -20.34 30.74 -12.49
C THR A 28 -20.06 31.69 -13.65
N ASN A 29 -18.90 31.56 -14.31
CA ASN A 29 -18.77 31.77 -15.77
C ASN A 29 -17.45 31.22 -16.35
N THR A 30 -17.62 30.53 -17.47
CA THR A 30 -16.61 30.09 -18.43
C THR A 30 -15.81 31.24 -19.08
N ALA A 31 -14.55 30.95 -19.38
CA ALA A 31 -13.60 31.58 -20.32
C ALA A 31 -12.75 32.77 -19.83
N THR A 32 -11.45 32.48 -19.67
CA THR A 32 -10.26 33.34 -19.82
C THR A 32 -10.27 34.69 -19.11
N ASP A 33 -9.62 34.75 -17.94
CA ASP A 33 -8.88 35.94 -17.51
C ASP A 33 -7.67 35.51 -16.67
N SER A 34 -6.55 36.19 -16.88
CA SER A 34 -5.26 35.94 -16.22
C SER A 34 -5.40 36.04 -14.71
N SER A 35 -5.31 34.93 -13.99
CA SER A 35 -5.20 34.94 -12.53
C SER A 35 -3.82 35.47 -12.15
N SER A 36 -3.81 36.44 -11.26
CA SER A 36 -2.62 36.92 -10.57
C SER A 36 -2.08 35.79 -9.69
N GLN A 37 -1.29 34.88 -10.24
CA GLN A 37 -0.44 34.01 -9.44
C GLN A 37 0.54 34.92 -8.67
N SER A 38 0.58 34.72 -7.35
CA SER A 38 1.58 35.32 -6.49
C SER A 38 2.96 34.85 -6.95
N SER A 39 3.95 35.75 -7.01
CA SER A 39 5.31 35.34 -7.37
C SER A 39 5.86 34.40 -6.30
N VAL A 40 6.74 33.48 -6.72
CA VAL A 40 7.52 32.66 -5.79
C VAL A 40 8.34 33.55 -4.87
N ALA A 41 8.39 33.19 -3.59
CA ALA A 41 9.05 33.97 -2.55
C ALA A 41 10.57 34.04 -2.77
N ASP A 42 11.17 32.96 -3.26
CA ASP A 42 12.58 32.88 -3.62
C ASP A 42 12.76 32.33 -5.04
N ALA A 43 12.92 33.26 -5.99
CA ALA A 43 13.14 32.92 -7.39
C ALA A 43 14.56 32.40 -7.66
N GLU A 44 15.55 32.72 -6.82
CA GLU A 44 16.92 32.22 -6.98
C GLU A 44 16.98 30.75 -6.55
N GLU A 45 16.31 30.40 -5.45
CA GLU A 45 16.16 29.01 -5.00
C GLU A 45 15.37 28.15 -5.99
N LYS A 46 14.21 28.63 -6.48
CA LYS A 46 13.46 27.93 -7.56
C LYS A 46 14.37 27.62 -8.75
N ALA A 47 15.11 28.63 -9.24
CA ALA A 47 15.99 28.47 -10.39
C ALA A 47 17.14 27.47 -10.09
N TYR A 48 17.70 27.49 -8.88
CA TYR A 48 18.73 26.54 -8.46
C TYR A 48 18.20 25.10 -8.45
N ILE A 49 17.02 24.87 -7.88
CA ILE A 49 16.40 23.54 -7.80
C ILE A 49 16.12 23.01 -9.21
N GLU A 50 15.47 23.81 -10.07
CA GLU A 50 15.18 23.42 -11.45
C GLU A 50 16.45 23.15 -12.27
N GLU A 51 17.48 24.00 -12.13
CA GLU A 51 18.78 23.80 -12.81
C GLU A 51 19.47 22.52 -12.33
N THR A 52 19.42 22.23 -11.04
CA THR A 52 20.06 21.06 -10.41
C THR A 52 19.38 19.75 -10.79
N LEU A 53 18.05 19.75 -10.86
CA LEU A 53 17.25 18.53 -11.10
C LEU A 53 16.91 18.30 -12.58
N ASN A 54 17.36 19.17 -13.47
CA ASN A 54 17.32 18.93 -14.91
C ASN A 54 18.42 17.93 -15.31
N LEU A 55 18.03 16.76 -15.82
CA LEU A 55 18.94 15.70 -16.26
C LEU A 55 19.99 16.17 -17.28
N SER A 56 19.64 17.11 -18.17
CA SER A 56 20.59 17.63 -19.17
C SER A 56 21.79 18.36 -18.55
N ASN A 57 21.67 18.80 -17.29
CA ASN A 57 22.73 19.49 -16.56
C ASN A 57 23.57 18.54 -15.69
N ASN A 58 23.17 17.27 -15.57
CA ASN A 58 23.86 16.30 -14.73
C ASN A 58 25.03 15.65 -15.47
N ALA A 59 26.24 16.10 -15.18
CA ALA A 59 27.47 15.58 -15.79
C ALA A 59 27.80 14.12 -15.40
N GLU A 60 27.18 13.59 -14.35
CA GLU A 60 27.36 12.20 -13.88
C GLU A 60 26.30 11.24 -14.43
N LEU A 61 25.29 11.77 -15.15
CA LEU A 61 24.27 10.96 -15.80
C LEU A 61 24.90 9.97 -16.78
N SER A 62 24.50 8.72 -16.67
CA SER A 62 24.87 7.68 -17.63
C SER A 62 23.73 6.68 -17.84
N TRP A 63 23.79 5.97 -18.96
CA TRP A 63 22.80 5.00 -19.40
C TRP A 63 23.47 3.67 -19.70
N THR A 64 22.88 2.58 -19.23
CA THR A 64 23.32 1.21 -19.57
C THR A 64 22.26 0.54 -20.42
N TYR A 65 22.65 -0.02 -21.56
CA TYR A 65 21.72 -0.74 -22.43
C TYR A 65 21.66 -2.24 -22.08
N ASN A 66 20.46 -2.73 -21.82
CA ASN A 66 20.16 -4.16 -21.68
C ASN A 66 19.63 -4.70 -23.02
N ALA A 67 20.47 -5.50 -23.69
CA ALA A 67 20.14 -6.06 -25.00
C ALA A 67 19.09 -7.19 -24.95
N ASP A 68 18.93 -7.88 -23.82
CA ASP A 68 17.95 -8.96 -23.67
C ASP A 68 16.53 -8.41 -23.53
N ALA A 69 16.39 -7.29 -22.80
CA ALA A 69 15.12 -6.60 -22.61
C ALA A 69 14.84 -5.51 -23.66
N ASP A 70 15.82 -5.19 -24.51
CA ASP A 70 15.82 -4.00 -25.38
C ASP A 70 15.42 -2.74 -24.59
N ALA A 71 16.27 -2.34 -23.63
CA ALA A 71 15.96 -1.24 -22.71
C ALA A 71 17.20 -0.44 -22.29
N TRP A 72 17.02 0.85 -22.05
CA TRP A 72 18.03 1.74 -21.46
C TRP A 72 17.71 1.98 -19.98
N VAL A 73 18.69 1.75 -19.12
CA VAL A 73 18.57 1.97 -17.67
C VAL A 73 19.43 3.16 -17.26
N MET A 74 18.79 4.17 -16.68
CA MET A 74 19.43 5.37 -16.15
C MET A 74 20.24 5.04 -14.89
N SER A 75 21.44 5.58 -14.77
CA SER A 75 22.16 5.59 -13.50
C SER A 75 21.33 6.29 -12.42
N ILE A 76 21.54 5.91 -11.16
CA ILE A 76 20.89 6.57 -10.02
C ILE A 76 21.34 8.03 -9.96
N VAL A 77 20.38 8.95 -9.86
CA VAL A 77 20.59 10.39 -9.63
C VAL A 77 19.75 10.84 -8.44
N SER A 78 20.08 11.98 -7.82
CA SER A 78 19.25 12.55 -6.75
C SER A 78 17.88 12.98 -7.29
N ALA A 79 16.81 12.66 -6.56
CA ALA A 79 15.45 13.12 -6.87
C ALA A 79 15.17 14.53 -6.30
N VAL A 80 16.03 15.02 -5.41
CA VAL A 80 15.86 16.27 -4.66
C VAL A 80 17.16 17.08 -4.64
N ALA A 81 17.07 18.41 -4.48
CA ALA A 81 18.24 19.29 -4.48
C ALA A 81 19.03 19.23 -3.16
N TYR A 82 18.37 18.89 -2.04
CA TYR A 82 18.96 18.86 -0.70
C TYR A 82 18.77 17.48 -0.05
N PRO A 83 19.40 16.42 -0.59
CA PRO A 83 19.29 15.09 0.00
C PRO A 83 20.00 15.04 1.35
N GLU A 84 19.26 14.64 2.39
CA GLU A 84 19.74 14.39 3.73
C GLU A 84 20.43 13.01 3.83
N LEU A 85 19.85 12.00 3.18
CA LEU A 85 20.43 10.67 2.98
C LEU A 85 20.55 10.38 1.47
N PRO A 86 21.66 10.78 0.82
CA PRO A 86 21.83 10.65 -0.63
C PRO A 86 21.69 9.23 -1.17
N ASP A 87 22.05 8.21 -0.39
CA ASP A 87 21.94 6.80 -0.77
C ASP A 87 20.50 6.27 -0.80
N GLN A 88 19.52 7.08 -0.36
CA GLN A 88 18.10 6.73 -0.26
C GLN A 88 17.17 7.76 -0.90
N GLN A 89 17.67 8.91 -1.35
CA GLN A 89 16.85 9.98 -1.96
C GLN A 89 17.15 10.15 -3.46
N GLY A 90 17.32 9.01 -4.13
CA GLY A 90 17.62 8.95 -5.56
C GLY A 90 16.56 8.21 -6.37
N VAL A 91 16.71 8.30 -7.68
CA VAL A 91 15.79 7.75 -8.69
C VAL A 91 16.57 7.19 -9.87
N SER A 92 16.07 6.08 -10.41
CA SER A 92 16.50 5.47 -11.66
C SER A 92 15.28 5.20 -12.53
N VAL A 93 15.47 5.28 -13.85
CA VAL A 93 14.41 5.11 -14.85
C VAL A 93 14.87 4.11 -15.90
N CYS A 94 14.01 3.15 -16.22
CA CYS A 94 14.17 2.24 -17.34
C CYS A 94 13.23 2.66 -18.47
N VAL A 95 13.78 2.79 -19.66
CA VAL A 95 13.10 3.22 -20.87
C VAL A 95 13.18 2.12 -21.93
N PRO A 96 12.08 1.75 -22.59
CA PRO A 96 12.12 0.83 -23.73
C PRO A 96 13.06 1.33 -24.83
N GLY A 97 13.93 0.44 -25.30
CA GLY A 97 14.95 0.73 -26.30
C GLY A 97 14.36 1.23 -27.61
N ALA A 98 13.18 0.75 -28.00
CA ALA A 98 12.50 1.20 -29.21
C ALA A 98 12.15 2.71 -29.20
N TYR A 99 11.96 3.33 -28.03
CA TYR A 99 11.71 4.76 -27.91
C TYR A 99 12.97 5.62 -28.04
N VAL A 100 14.16 5.02 -28.13
CA VAL A 100 15.43 5.73 -28.06
C VAL A 100 16.32 5.32 -29.24
N THR A 101 16.69 6.30 -30.07
CA THR A 101 17.59 6.06 -31.20
C THR A 101 19.05 5.84 -30.76
N GLY A 102 19.42 6.41 -29.61
CA GLY A 102 20.71 6.24 -28.94
C GLY A 102 20.99 7.36 -27.94
N ILE A 103 22.24 7.47 -27.50
CA ILE A 103 22.73 8.49 -26.58
C ILE A 103 23.50 9.55 -27.35
N ASP A 104 23.14 10.82 -27.14
CA ASP A 104 23.90 12.01 -27.57
C ASP A 104 24.99 12.31 -26.53
N THR A 105 26.25 12.17 -26.92
CA THR A 105 27.40 12.31 -26.01
C THR A 105 28.10 13.66 -26.12
N ASP A 106 27.78 14.46 -27.14
CA ASP A 106 28.43 15.75 -27.40
C ASP A 106 27.48 16.96 -27.42
N GLY A 107 26.18 16.72 -27.28
CA GLY A 107 25.13 17.72 -27.15
C GLY A 107 24.69 18.32 -28.49
N ASP A 108 24.92 17.64 -29.61
CA ASP A 108 24.50 18.11 -30.94
C ASP A 108 23.06 17.73 -31.32
N GLY A 109 22.38 16.98 -30.45
CA GLY A 109 21.01 16.50 -30.62
C GLY A 109 20.91 15.24 -31.47
N THR A 110 22.02 14.57 -31.78
CA THR A 110 22.05 13.33 -32.55
C THR A 110 22.70 12.19 -31.78
N ALA A 111 22.26 10.95 -32.04
CA ALA A 111 22.78 9.80 -31.33
C ALA A 111 24.20 9.45 -31.81
N ASP A 112 25.15 9.43 -30.87
CA ASP A 112 26.53 9.00 -31.09
C ASP A 112 26.72 7.50 -30.82
N VAL A 113 26.00 6.99 -29.82
CA VAL A 113 26.09 5.61 -29.36
C VAL A 113 24.71 4.97 -29.39
N THR A 114 24.54 3.91 -30.18
CA THR A 114 23.28 3.17 -30.25
C THR A 114 23.26 2.00 -29.27
N GLY A 115 22.09 1.39 -29.03
CA GLY A 115 22.02 0.18 -28.19
C GLY A 115 22.88 -0.97 -28.74
N ALA A 116 23.07 -1.04 -30.06
CA ALA A 116 23.96 -2.02 -30.68
C ALA A 116 25.45 -1.78 -30.38
N ASP A 117 25.83 -0.53 -30.06
CA ASP A 117 27.21 -0.15 -29.74
C ASP A 117 27.51 -0.23 -28.23
N ALA A 118 26.49 -0.05 -27.38
CA ALA A 118 26.61 0.16 -25.93
C ALA A 118 26.54 -1.13 -25.07
N VAL A 119 26.65 -2.32 -25.66
CA VAL A 119 26.38 -3.60 -24.96
C VAL A 119 27.19 -3.71 -23.65
N GLU A 120 26.48 -3.57 -22.51
CA GLU A 120 26.97 -3.68 -21.13
C GLU A 120 27.94 -2.58 -20.61
N GLU A 121 28.19 -1.51 -21.36
CA GLU A 121 28.98 -0.36 -20.88
C GLU A 121 28.10 0.88 -20.64
N ALA A 122 28.31 1.56 -19.51
CA ALA A 122 27.59 2.80 -19.21
C ALA A 122 28.06 3.94 -20.13
N VAL A 123 27.11 4.66 -20.73
CA VAL A 123 27.34 5.76 -21.67
C VAL A 123 26.82 7.06 -21.06
N SER A 124 27.69 8.05 -20.90
CA SER A 124 27.28 9.39 -20.45
C SER A 124 26.70 10.21 -21.60
N GLY A 125 25.59 10.88 -21.34
CA GLY A 125 24.92 11.72 -22.33
C GLY A 125 23.40 11.74 -22.15
N SER A 126 22.72 12.34 -23.12
CA SER A 126 21.26 12.49 -23.13
C SER A 126 20.59 11.50 -24.08
N LEU A 127 19.37 11.07 -23.79
CA LEU A 127 18.60 10.24 -24.71
C LEU A 127 18.22 11.03 -25.96
N VAL A 128 18.32 10.40 -27.12
CA VAL A 128 17.72 10.88 -28.37
C VAL A 128 16.44 10.10 -28.63
N ILE A 129 15.32 10.67 -28.18
CA ILE A 129 14.00 10.03 -28.15
C ILE A 129 13.33 10.05 -29.54
N ASP A 130 12.82 8.89 -29.97
CA ASP A 130 11.94 8.75 -31.13
C ASP A 130 10.47 8.77 -30.69
N TYR A 131 9.84 9.93 -30.76
CA TYR A 131 8.43 10.09 -30.38
C TYR A 131 7.44 9.45 -31.34
N GLU A 132 7.89 9.00 -32.53
CA GLU A 132 7.06 8.29 -33.50
C GLU A 132 7.19 6.76 -33.37
N ALA A 133 8.09 6.28 -32.51
CA ALA A 133 8.23 4.85 -32.23
C ALA A 133 7.00 4.33 -31.50
N GLU A 134 6.56 3.13 -31.87
CA GLU A 134 5.41 2.44 -31.29
C GLU A 134 5.85 1.10 -30.68
N ILE A 135 5.36 0.80 -29.49
CA ILE A 135 5.40 -0.53 -28.88
C ILE A 135 3.96 -0.99 -28.68
N THR A 136 3.67 -2.23 -29.07
CA THR A 136 2.39 -2.88 -28.74
C THR A 136 2.62 -3.84 -27.59
N SER A 137 1.93 -3.63 -26.48
CA SER A 137 1.98 -4.47 -25.29
C SER A 137 1.54 -5.90 -25.61
N THR A 138 1.84 -6.83 -24.70
CA THR A 138 1.38 -8.22 -24.79
C THR A 138 -0.15 -8.36 -24.87
N ASN A 139 -0.91 -7.36 -24.38
CA ASN A 139 -2.37 -7.33 -24.42
C ASN A 139 -2.94 -6.58 -25.63
N GLY A 140 -2.08 -6.00 -26.48
CA GLY A 140 -2.47 -5.35 -27.73
C GLY A 140 -2.68 -3.83 -27.65
N GLN A 141 -2.43 -3.20 -26.50
CA GLN A 141 -2.42 -1.74 -26.38
C GLN A 141 -1.17 -1.19 -27.04
N THR A 142 -1.28 -0.09 -27.79
CA THR A 142 -0.13 0.53 -28.46
C THR A 142 0.23 1.85 -27.79
N TYR A 143 1.51 1.99 -27.48
CA TYR A 143 2.10 3.16 -26.83
C TYR A 143 3.15 3.79 -27.74
N THR A 144 3.28 5.11 -27.65
CA THR A 144 4.45 5.84 -28.17
C THR A 144 5.30 6.34 -27.01
N ALA A 145 6.49 6.87 -27.33
CA ALA A 145 7.34 7.50 -26.33
C ALA A 145 6.69 8.71 -25.62
N ALA A 146 5.59 9.28 -26.15
CA ALA A 146 4.85 10.36 -25.49
C ALA A 146 3.64 9.87 -24.68
N THR A 147 3.14 8.67 -24.94
CA THR A 147 1.88 8.18 -24.35
C THR A 147 2.06 7.01 -23.39
N ALA A 148 3.26 6.43 -23.34
CA ALA A 148 3.62 5.35 -22.44
C ALA A 148 3.32 5.69 -20.98
N SER A 149 2.64 4.78 -20.29
CA SER A 149 2.42 4.87 -18.84
C SER A 149 3.75 4.83 -18.09
N VAL A 150 3.81 5.55 -16.97
CA VAL A 150 4.98 5.63 -16.09
C VAL A 150 4.68 4.85 -14.82
N ILE A 151 5.41 3.76 -14.58
CA ILE A 151 5.20 2.90 -13.42
C ILE A 151 6.16 3.32 -12.31
N LEU A 152 5.61 3.84 -11.21
CA LEU A 152 6.36 4.21 -10.01
C LEU A 152 6.33 3.05 -9.01
N ASN A 153 7.47 2.37 -8.84
CA ASN A 153 7.59 1.31 -7.83
C ASN A 153 7.89 1.95 -6.48
N THR A 154 6.93 1.87 -5.56
CA THR A 154 7.12 2.32 -4.18
C THR A 154 7.90 1.26 -3.42
N GLY A 155 9.17 1.59 -3.11
CA GLY A 155 9.90 0.94 -2.03
C GLY A 155 9.26 1.23 -0.69
N ALA A 156 9.38 0.31 0.29
CA ALA A 156 9.03 0.45 1.72
C ALA A 156 8.43 -0.85 2.31
N ALA A 157 9.00 -2.01 1.96
CA ALA A 157 8.58 -3.26 2.60
C ALA A 157 8.67 -3.12 4.14
N GLY A 158 7.58 -3.48 4.83
CA GLY A 158 7.45 -3.28 6.28
C GLY A 158 7.56 -1.82 6.75
N TYR A 159 7.22 -0.84 5.92
CA TYR A 159 7.44 0.60 6.16
C TYR A 159 8.92 0.99 6.35
N GLY A 160 9.86 0.13 5.93
CA GLY A 160 11.29 0.36 6.05
C GLY A 160 11.87 1.32 5.01
N SER A 161 13.13 1.68 5.21
CA SER A 161 13.90 2.43 4.22
C SER A 161 14.30 1.57 3.02
N GLN A 162 14.54 2.23 1.89
CA GLN A 162 15.02 1.61 0.68
C GLN A 162 16.21 2.40 0.12
N ASN A 163 17.34 1.72 -0.02
CA ASN A 163 18.47 2.27 -0.77
C ASN A 163 18.11 2.44 -2.24
N ASN A 164 18.73 3.43 -2.88
CA ASN A 164 18.61 3.65 -4.30
C ASN A 164 18.99 2.38 -5.06
N SER A 165 18.16 2.02 -6.04
CA SER A 165 18.38 0.87 -6.91
C SER A 165 18.17 1.25 -8.37
N LEU A 166 18.78 0.49 -9.28
CA LEU A 166 18.53 0.66 -10.70
C LEU A 166 17.11 0.20 -11.03
N ALA A 167 16.44 0.90 -11.94
CA ALA A 167 15.13 0.49 -12.42
C ALA A 167 15.20 -0.87 -13.15
N SER A 168 14.26 -1.74 -12.81
CA SER A 168 14.10 -3.02 -13.50
C SER A 168 13.63 -2.83 -14.94
N THR A 169 13.99 -3.77 -15.80
CA THR A 169 13.58 -3.82 -17.22
C THR A 169 12.25 -4.56 -17.45
N THR A 170 11.60 -5.04 -16.39
CA THR A 170 10.41 -5.91 -16.45
C THR A 170 9.31 -5.41 -17.39
N TYR A 171 9.01 -4.11 -17.39
CA TYR A 171 7.91 -3.54 -18.18
C TYR A 171 8.30 -2.99 -19.56
N ALA A 172 9.59 -3.09 -19.93
CA ALA A 172 10.06 -2.51 -21.18
C ALA A 172 9.39 -3.14 -22.41
N ALA A 173 9.14 -4.46 -22.35
CA ALA A 173 8.50 -5.21 -23.42
C ALA A 173 7.03 -4.81 -23.66
N ASP A 174 6.34 -4.33 -22.63
CA ASP A 174 4.95 -3.83 -22.73
C ASP A 174 4.89 -2.33 -23.09
N GLY A 175 6.05 -1.68 -23.19
CA GLY A 175 6.18 -0.30 -23.64
C GLY A 175 6.03 0.75 -22.53
N TYR A 176 6.05 0.35 -21.26
CA TYR A 176 5.98 1.27 -20.13
C TYR A 176 7.36 1.83 -19.75
N ILE A 177 7.35 3.01 -19.15
CA ILE A 177 8.51 3.57 -18.46
C ILE A 177 8.49 3.06 -17.03
N ASN A 178 9.59 2.48 -16.56
CA ASN A 178 9.65 1.93 -15.20
C ASN A 178 10.56 2.78 -14.31
N VAL A 179 10.07 3.19 -13.14
CA VAL A 179 10.77 4.07 -12.20
C VAL A 179 11.05 3.33 -10.91
N SER A 180 12.31 3.30 -10.50
CA SER A 180 12.71 2.88 -9.15
C SER A 180 13.15 4.10 -8.36
N CYS A 181 12.58 4.29 -7.18
CA CYS A 181 13.01 5.32 -6.23
C CYS A 181 13.55 4.68 -4.95
N GLY A 182 14.54 5.34 -4.34
CA GLY A 182 14.87 5.12 -2.95
C GLY A 182 13.89 5.87 -2.03
N ASN A 183 13.90 5.50 -0.76
CA ASN A 183 13.24 6.28 0.28
C ASN A 183 13.97 6.13 1.61
N ARG A 184 13.98 7.21 2.40
CA ARG A 184 14.17 7.14 3.85
C ARG A 184 13.03 6.34 4.48
N GLY A 185 13.24 5.80 5.66
CA GLY A 185 12.24 5.06 6.43
C GLY A 185 12.64 4.94 7.89
N LYS A 186 11.78 4.33 8.69
CA LYS A 186 11.99 4.13 10.13
C LYS A 186 13.41 3.67 10.47
N GLN A 187 13.93 4.11 11.61
CA GLN A 187 15.26 3.79 12.13
C GLN A 187 16.45 4.32 11.31
N ASP A 188 16.22 5.00 10.18
CA ASP A 188 17.29 5.74 9.51
C ASP A 188 17.77 6.88 10.41
N THR A 189 19.09 7.02 10.50
CA THR A 189 19.74 8.07 11.29
C THR A 189 20.69 8.90 10.44
N ALA A 190 20.76 10.19 10.74
CA ALA A 190 21.78 11.09 10.23
C ALA A 190 22.66 11.63 11.39
N THR A 191 23.72 12.34 11.05
CA THR A 191 24.61 12.97 12.02
C THR A 191 24.76 14.45 11.71
N ASP A 192 24.47 15.30 12.68
CA ASP A 192 24.56 16.75 12.53
C ASP A 192 26.02 17.25 12.48
N GLU A 193 26.22 18.55 12.21
CA GLU A 193 27.55 19.17 12.15
C GLU A 193 28.34 19.10 13.48
N ASP A 194 27.62 18.98 14.60
CA ASP A 194 28.18 18.88 15.95
C ASP A 194 28.54 17.41 16.32
N GLY A 195 28.17 16.45 15.48
CA GLY A 195 28.45 15.02 15.65
C GLY A 195 27.38 14.25 16.44
N ASN A 196 26.19 14.83 16.65
CA ASN A 196 25.07 14.14 17.29
C ASN A 196 24.27 13.34 16.26
N THR A 197 23.91 12.11 16.63
CA THR A 197 23.03 11.25 15.82
C THR A 197 21.57 11.58 16.11
N TYR A 198 20.74 11.68 15.07
CA TYR A 198 19.30 11.90 15.16
C TYR A 198 18.56 11.02 14.13
N TYR A 199 17.30 10.69 14.40
CA TYR A 199 16.45 9.93 13.48
C TYR A 199 15.90 10.85 12.38
N THR A 200 15.86 10.35 11.14
CA THR A 200 15.59 11.18 9.94
C THR A 200 14.65 10.51 8.91
N GLY A 201 14.21 9.28 9.16
CA GLY A 201 13.40 8.54 8.19
C GLY A 201 11.96 8.24 8.63
N ASP A 202 11.55 8.72 9.80
CA ASP A 202 10.17 8.59 10.29
C ASP A 202 9.17 9.32 9.37
N ALA A 203 7.88 9.00 9.53
CA ALA A 203 6.81 9.63 8.78
C ALA A 203 6.88 11.18 8.89
N PRO A 204 6.62 11.93 7.79
CA PRO A 204 6.15 11.45 6.51
C PRO A 204 7.27 11.17 5.48
N SER A 205 8.54 11.16 5.89
CA SER A 205 9.71 11.20 5.00
C SER A 205 9.71 10.15 3.89
N CYS A 206 9.31 8.92 4.19
CA CYS A 206 9.23 7.84 3.22
C CYS A 206 8.32 8.20 2.02
N LEU A 207 7.07 8.58 2.30
CA LEU A 207 6.10 9.00 1.29
C LEU A 207 6.56 10.25 0.54
N VAL A 208 7.11 11.24 1.25
CA VAL A 208 7.64 12.48 0.67
C VAL A 208 8.75 12.20 -0.35
N ASN A 209 9.66 11.24 -0.09
CA ASN A 209 10.71 10.89 -1.07
C ASN A 209 10.12 10.30 -2.36
N GLN A 210 9.04 9.51 -2.26
CA GLN A 210 8.35 8.93 -3.41
C GLN A 210 7.61 10.01 -4.22
N LYS A 211 6.95 10.95 -3.54
CA LYS A 211 6.33 12.15 -4.14
C LYS A 211 7.36 12.99 -4.90
N ASN A 212 8.50 13.25 -4.28
CA ASN A 212 9.62 13.98 -4.90
C ASN A 212 10.17 13.26 -6.14
N ALA A 213 10.30 11.92 -6.10
CA ALA A 213 10.74 11.15 -7.26
C ALA A 213 9.73 11.24 -8.43
N ALA A 214 8.43 11.24 -8.14
CA ALA A 214 7.39 11.43 -9.16
C ALA A 214 7.48 12.82 -9.81
N ARG A 215 7.64 13.89 -9.00
CA ARG A 215 7.86 15.25 -9.52
C ARG A 215 9.12 15.34 -10.37
N PHE A 216 10.23 14.73 -9.94
CA PHE A 216 11.47 14.68 -10.70
C PHE A 216 11.27 14.04 -12.08
N VAL A 217 10.60 12.89 -12.13
CA VAL A 217 10.36 12.16 -13.40
C VAL A 217 9.47 12.96 -14.32
N LYS A 218 8.33 13.46 -13.83
CA LYS A 218 7.40 14.27 -14.62
C LYS A 218 8.06 15.56 -15.13
N TYR A 219 8.90 16.21 -14.33
CA TYR A 219 9.66 17.39 -14.74
C TYR A 219 10.58 17.08 -15.91
N ASN A 220 11.31 15.96 -15.84
CA ASN A 220 12.23 15.55 -16.90
C ASN A 220 11.54 14.99 -18.15
N ILE A 221 10.30 14.51 -18.02
CA ILE A 221 9.43 14.24 -19.18
C ILE A 221 9.04 15.55 -19.88
N LEU A 222 8.58 16.56 -19.12
CA LEU A 222 8.19 17.87 -19.68
C LEU A 222 9.36 18.61 -20.35
N LEU A 223 10.58 18.43 -19.84
CA LEU A 223 11.80 18.95 -20.46
C LEU A 223 12.22 18.20 -21.74
N GLY A 224 11.66 17.02 -22.00
CA GLY A 224 12.04 16.13 -23.09
C GLY A 224 13.32 15.33 -22.85
N ASN A 225 13.78 15.22 -21.59
CA ASN A 225 14.92 14.39 -21.21
C ASN A 225 14.54 12.91 -21.06
N LEU A 226 13.28 12.63 -20.71
CA LEU A 226 12.72 11.29 -20.57
C LEU A 226 11.48 11.15 -21.46
N PRO A 227 11.24 9.97 -22.05
CA PRO A 227 9.93 9.63 -22.62
C PRO A 227 8.94 9.24 -21.52
N GLY A 228 7.67 9.11 -21.89
CA GLY A 228 6.55 8.78 -21.01
C GLY A 228 5.49 9.88 -21.00
N SER A 229 4.32 9.54 -20.46
CA SER A 229 3.26 10.51 -20.19
C SER A 229 3.38 11.04 -18.76
N ALA A 230 3.41 12.36 -18.58
CA ALA A 230 3.32 12.97 -17.26
C ALA A 230 1.93 12.81 -16.61
N ASP A 231 0.92 12.47 -17.42
CA ASP A 231 -0.48 12.34 -17.01
C ASP A 231 -0.87 10.91 -16.62
N TYR A 232 -0.08 9.88 -17.00
CA TYR A 232 -0.41 8.46 -16.81
C TYR A 232 0.60 7.75 -15.91
N LEU A 233 0.81 8.29 -14.72
CA LEU A 233 1.64 7.69 -13.68
C LEU A 233 0.83 6.67 -12.87
N VAL A 234 1.36 5.46 -12.72
CA VAL A 234 0.74 4.37 -11.95
C VAL A 234 1.65 4.00 -10.78
N SER A 235 1.17 4.11 -9.54
CA SER A 235 1.92 3.67 -8.36
C SER A 235 1.69 2.17 -8.10
N THR A 236 2.75 1.47 -7.68
CA THR A 236 2.66 0.04 -7.35
C THR A 236 3.67 -0.37 -6.29
N GLY A 237 3.28 -1.32 -5.45
CA GLY A 237 4.13 -1.88 -4.40
C GLY A 237 3.45 -3.02 -3.64
N GLY A 238 4.22 -3.73 -2.82
CA GLY A 238 3.73 -4.84 -1.99
C GLY A 238 3.98 -4.61 -0.51
N SER A 239 3.07 -5.10 0.35
CA SER A 239 3.16 -4.95 1.81
C SER A 239 3.15 -3.47 2.22
N GLY A 240 4.11 -3.02 3.05
CA GLY A 240 4.33 -1.60 3.32
C GLY A 240 4.60 -0.76 2.05
N GLY A 241 5.21 -1.36 1.00
CA GLY A 241 5.30 -0.71 -0.32
C GLY A 241 3.92 -0.54 -0.97
N GLY A 242 3.01 -1.51 -0.78
CA GLY A 242 1.62 -1.45 -1.23
C GLY A 242 0.82 -0.40 -0.46
N ALA A 243 1.04 -0.28 0.85
CA ALA A 243 0.51 0.81 1.65
C ALA A 243 0.96 2.16 1.08
N HIS A 244 2.24 2.31 0.78
CA HIS A 244 2.79 3.52 0.16
C HIS A 244 2.24 3.78 -1.25
N ALA A 245 1.99 2.75 -2.07
CA ALA A 245 1.37 2.92 -3.38
C ALA A 245 -0.04 3.52 -3.27
N VAL A 246 -0.85 2.97 -2.35
CA VAL A 246 -2.23 3.44 -2.09
C VAL A 246 -2.22 4.83 -1.44
N MET A 247 -1.37 5.07 -0.43
CA MET A 247 -1.24 6.39 0.19
C MET A 247 -0.74 7.45 -0.79
N PHE A 248 0.23 7.12 -1.65
CA PHE A 248 0.70 8.01 -2.71
C PHE A 248 -0.45 8.44 -3.62
N ALA A 249 -1.26 7.48 -4.08
CA ALA A 249 -2.42 7.77 -4.93
C ALA A 249 -3.48 8.58 -4.18
N ALA A 250 -3.80 8.21 -2.95
CA ALA A 250 -4.80 8.87 -2.11
C ALA A 250 -4.40 10.31 -1.72
N THR A 251 -3.11 10.62 -1.58
CA THR A 251 -2.58 11.92 -1.11
C THR A 251 -2.06 12.81 -2.24
N SER A 252 -2.36 12.46 -3.48
CA SER A 252 -1.86 13.09 -4.71
C SER A 252 -1.99 14.62 -4.68
N ASN A 253 -0.86 15.33 -4.84
CA ASN A 253 -0.76 16.79 -4.88
C ASN A 253 -1.43 17.52 -3.72
N ASN A 254 -1.49 16.89 -2.55
CA ASN A 254 -2.08 17.50 -1.36
C ASN A 254 -1.06 18.42 -0.65
N PRO A 255 -1.47 19.65 -0.26
CA PRO A 255 -0.59 20.64 0.36
C PRO A 255 -0.05 20.27 1.75
N ASP A 256 -0.65 19.31 2.45
CA ASP A 256 -0.14 18.83 3.73
C ASP A 256 1.31 18.30 3.62
N PHE A 257 1.74 17.89 2.42
CA PHE A 257 3.09 17.38 2.17
C PHE A 257 4.08 18.44 1.68
N TYR A 258 3.61 19.63 1.27
CA TYR A 258 4.44 20.60 0.54
C TYR A 258 5.59 21.17 1.37
N ASP A 259 5.40 21.38 2.67
CA ASP A 259 6.48 21.88 3.52
C ASP A 259 7.66 20.90 3.58
N TYR A 260 7.39 19.59 3.62
CA TYR A 260 8.42 18.53 3.58
C TYR A 260 9.07 18.41 2.20
N GLU A 261 8.30 18.55 1.12
CA GLU A 261 8.83 18.55 -0.26
C GLU A 261 9.74 19.77 -0.49
N ILE A 262 9.35 20.95 -0.01
CA ILE A 262 10.16 22.17 -0.07
C ILE A 262 11.45 22.00 0.75
N ALA A 263 11.38 21.45 1.97
CA ALA A 263 12.55 21.22 2.81
C ALA A 263 13.59 20.32 2.13
N ALA A 264 13.15 19.31 1.37
CA ALA A 264 14.03 18.46 0.57
C ALA A 264 14.56 19.16 -0.70
N GLY A 265 13.96 20.27 -1.13
CA GLY A 265 14.27 20.92 -2.39
C GLY A 265 13.70 20.16 -3.59
N ALA A 266 12.45 19.71 -3.47
CA ALA A 266 11.72 19.09 -4.56
C ALA A 266 11.47 20.07 -5.71
N VAL A 267 11.51 19.58 -6.94
CA VAL A 267 11.11 20.38 -8.11
C VAL A 267 9.60 20.54 -8.16
N GLY A 268 9.11 21.74 -8.45
CA GLY A 268 7.69 21.99 -8.65
C GLY A 268 6.86 22.13 -7.37
N VAL A 269 7.47 22.47 -6.24
CA VAL A 269 6.77 22.95 -5.04
C VAL A 269 7.58 24.08 -4.42
N TYR A 270 7.00 25.27 -4.33
CA TYR A 270 7.70 26.47 -3.87
C TYR A 270 6.80 27.36 -3.02
N TYR A 271 7.35 28.05 -2.02
CA TYR A 271 6.62 29.11 -1.32
C TYR A 271 6.34 30.30 -2.24
N THR A 272 5.17 30.91 -2.08
CA THR A 272 4.81 32.18 -2.71
C THR A 272 4.99 33.36 -1.75
N GLU A 273 5.14 34.58 -2.28
CA GLU A 273 5.35 35.81 -1.48
C GLU A 273 4.24 36.09 -0.45
N ASP A 274 3.03 35.57 -0.70
CA ASP A 274 1.86 35.70 0.18
C ASP A 274 1.73 34.55 1.20
N GLY A 275 2.71 33.64 1.26
CA GLY A 275 2.75 32.54 2.22
C GLY A 275 1.90 31.34 1.84
N GLY A 276 1.57 31.18 0.56
CA GLY A 276 0.99 29.96 0.00
C GLY A 276 2.03 29.14 -0.76
N TYR A 277 1.55 28.31 -1.69
CA TYR A 277 2.36 27.39 -2.47
C TYR A 277 2.16 27.61 -3.98
N SER A 278 3.19 27.29 -4.75
CA SER A 278 3.18 27.19 -6.20
C SER A 278 3.65 25.80 -6.60
N THR A 279 2.86 25.14 -7.44
CA THR A 279 3.20 23.83 -8.04
C THR A 279 3.75 23.96 -9.47
N ALA A 280 4.14 25.18 -9.88
CA ALA A 280 4.58 25.48 -11.24
C ALA A 280 6.11 25.51 -11.41
N VAL A 281 6.57 24.90 -12.51
CA VAL A 281 7.95 24.97 -13.01
C VAL A 281 8.07 25.85 -14.25
N THR A 282 9.25 26.44 -14.48
CA THR A 282 9.49 27.29 -15.66
C THR A 282 10.24 26.52 -16.76
N ILE A 283 9.59 26.24 -17.89
CA ILE A 283 10.22 25.59 -19.06
C ILE A 283 10.14 26.53 -20.27
N ASP A 284 11.29 26.90 -20.82
CA ASP A 284 11.42 27.85 -21.95
C ASP A 284 10.66 29.18 -21.74
N GLY A 285 10.61 29.64 -20.49
CA GLY A 285 9.92 30.88 -20.10
C GLY A 285 8.39 30.76 -20.04
N THR A 286 7.86 29.54 -20.05
CA THR A 286 6.43 29.22 -19.84
C THR A 286 6.30 28.44 -18.54
N GLU A 287 5.28 28.77 -17.73
CA GLU A 287 4.96 28.02 -16.52
C GLU A 287 4.14 26.78 -16.86
N TYR A 288 4.50 25.65 -16.26
CA TYR A 288 3.76 24.40 -16.30
C TYR A 288 3.49 23.95 -14.87
N GLU A 289 2.24 23.65 -14.54
CA GLU A 289 1.92 23.00 -13.28
C GLU A 289 2.43 21.56 -13.32
N ILE A 290 3.01 21.11 -12.22
CA ILE A 290 3.44 19.74 -12.04
C ILE A 290 2.87 19.22 -10.72
N SER A 291 2.42 17.97 -10.76
CA SER A 291 1.77 17.29 -9.64
C SER A 291 2.49 15.97 -9.40
N ASP A 292 2.67 15.57 -8.15
CA ASP A 292 3.07 14.21 -7.75
C ASP A 292 1.91 13.21 -7.81
N GLY A 293 0.75 13.58 -8.36
CA GLY A 293 -0.44 12.75 -8.37
C GLY A 293 -0.36 11.50 -9.25
N ALA A 294 -1.00 10.42 -8.77
CA ALA A 294 -1.17 9.19 -9.53
C ALA A 294 -2.40 9.27 -10.44
N TRP A 295 -2.28 8.73 -11.65
CA TRP A 295 -3.43 8.42 -12.49
C TRP A 295 -4.10 7.12 -12.07
N GLY A 296 -3.31 6.12 -11.67
CA GLY A 296 -3.78 4.83 -11.22
C GLY A 296 -2.92 4.20 -10.13
N CYS A 297 -3.42 3.16 -9.47
CA CYS A 297 -2.69 2.45 -8.42
C CYS A 297 -2.99 0.94 -8.45
N ILE A 298 -1.95 0.12 -8.27
CA ILE A 298 -2.10 -1.30 -7.93
C ILE A 298 -1.32 -1.60 -6.65
N GLY A 299 -2.02 -1.79 -5.53
CA GLY A 299 -1.43 -2.12 -4.23
C GLY A 299 -1.56 -3.60 -3.91
N TYR A 300 -0.47 -4.28 -3.60
CA TYR A 300 -0.48 -5.68 -3.18
C TYR A 300 -0.36 -5.79 -1.65
N SER A 301 -1.33 -6.44 -1.00
CA SER A 301 -1.41 -6.59 0.46
C SER A 301 -1.09 -5.29 1.19
N ALA A 302 -1.78 -4.23 0.80
CA ALA A 302 -1.50 -2.89 1.29
C ALA A 302 -1.78 -2.80 2.80
N ILE A 303 -0.72 -2.61 3.59
CA ILE A 303 -0.79 -2.53 5.06
C ILE A 303 -1.30 -1.13 5.50
N THR A 304 -2.48 -0.71 5.04
CA THR A 304 -3.06 0.63 5.31
C THR A 304 -4.60 0.54 5.22
N SER A 305 -5.39 1.35 5.93
CA SER A 305 -4.99 2.40 6.87
C SER A 305 -4.54 1.87 8.23
N LEU A 306 -3.39 2.34 8.72
CA LEU A 306 -2.90 1.99 10.06
C LEU A 306 -3.86 2.51 11.15
N ALA A 307 -4.49 3.66 10.95
CA ALA A 307 -5.37 4.30 11.94
C ALA A 307 -6.56 3.42 12.40
N GLU A 308 -6.97 2.45 11.58
CA GLU A 308 -8.06 1.51 11.88
C GLU A 308 -7.58 0.04 12.00
N SER A 309 -6.28 -0.20 11.84
CA SER A 309 -5.71 -1.54 11.65
C SER A 309 -5.80 -2.43 12.90
N ASN A 310 -5.62 -1.88 14.10
CA ASN A 310 -5.80 -2.64 15.35
C ASN A 310 -7.25 -3.08 15.54
N MET A 311 -8.21 -2.18 15.26
CA MET A 311 -9.65 -2.44 15.36
C MET A 311 -10.10 -3.50 14.34
N THR A 312 -9.75 -3.30 13.07
CA THR A 312 -10.17 -4.17 11.95
C THR A 312 -9.64 -5.60 12.09
N LEU A 313 -8.38 -5.79 12.52
CA LEU A 313 -7.82 -7.13 12.71
C LEU A 313 -8.39 -7.81 13.95
N ALA A 314 -8.55 -7.07 15.05
CA ALA A 314 -9.23 -7.59 16.25
C ALA A 314 -10.67 -8.04 15.94
N PHE A 315 -11.40 -7.23 15.18
CA PHE A 315 -12.76 -7.55 14.77
C PHE A 315 -12.81 -8.78 13.86
N GLU A 316 -11.93 -8.88 12.85
CA GLU A 316 -11.85 -10.06 11.98
C GLU A 316 -11.55 -11.34 12.77
N TYR A 317 -10.63 -11.28 13.74
CA TYR A 317 -10.32 -12.44 14.59
C TYR A 317 -11.47 -12.80 15.53
N ASN A 318 -12.14 -11.79 16.09
CA ASN A 318 -13.26 -11.98 17.00
C ASN A 318 -14.55 -12.41 16.30
N LEU A 319 -14.67 -12.30 14.97
CA LEU A 319 -15.80 -12.89 14.24
C LEU A 319 -15.77 -14.42 14.26
N ASP A 320 -14.58 -15.03 14.36
CA ASP A 320 -14.43 -16.47 14.51
C ASP A 320 -14.58 -16.87 15.99
N THR A 321 -15.69 -17.54 16.30
CA THR A 321 -16.00 -18.00 17.65
C THR A 321 -15.05 -19.08 18.19
N ASP A 322 -14.31 -19.75 17.30
CA ASP A 322 -13.38 -20.82 17.63
C ASP A 322 -11.91 -20.32 17.66
N TYR A 323 -11.66 -19.04 17.38
CA TYR A 323 -10.30 -18.47 17.45
C TYR A 323 -9.79 -18.42 18.90
N ASP A 324 -8.60 -18.99 19.12
CA ASP A 324 -7.97 -19.10 20.44
C ASP A 324 -6.88 -18.04 20.58
N PHE A 325 -7.23 -16.89 21.18
CA PHE A 325 -6.26 -15.86 21.54
C PHE A 325 -5.27 -16.41 22.58
N SER A 326 -3.98 -16.09 22.42
CA SER A 326 -2.93 -16.68 23.24
C SER A 326 -2.98 -16.30 24.73
N THR A 327 -3.64 -15.19 25.09
CA THR A 327 -3.84 -14.76 26.48
C THR A 327 -5.27 -14.26 26.72
N GLU A 328 -5.74 -14.33 27.97
CA GLU A 328 -7.04 -13.75 28.37
C GLU A 328 -7.05 -12.22 28.17
N PHE A 329 -5.90 -11.56 28.30
CA PHE A 329 -5.76 -10.14 28.02
C PHE A 329 -6.03 -9.83 26.55
N GLN A 330 -5.39 -10.56 25.63
CA GLN A 330 -5.58 -10.40 24.19
C GLN A 330 -7.03 -10.68 23.76
N ALA A 331 -7.64 -11.74 24.29
CA ALA A 331 -9.05 -12.05 24.03
C ALA A 331 -9.96 -10.88 24.46
N GLN A 332 -9.77 -10.38 25.69
CA GLN A 332 -10.61 -9.30 26.22
C GLN A 332 -10.37 -7.97 25.49
N LEU A 333 -9.13 -7.69 25.08
CA LEU A 333 -8.80 -6.51 24.28
C LEU A 333 -9.46 -6.58 22.89
N ALA A 334 -9.44 -7.75 22.25
CA ALA A 334 -10.08 -7.95 20.95
C ALA A 334 -11.59 -7.71 21.00
N GLU A 335 -12.27 -8.12 22.09
CA GLU A 335 -13.69 -7.81 22.30
C GLU A 335 -13.94 -6.29 22.35
N TYR A 336 -13.11 -5.53 23.09
CA TYR A 336 -13.27 -4.07 23.19
C TYR A 336 -12.96 -3.36 21.88
N LEU A 337 -11.90 -3.78 21.17
CA LEU A 337 -11.58 -3.26 19.84
C LEU A 337 -12.67 -3.58 18.82
N SER A 338 -13.32 -4.75 18.92
CA SER A 338 -14.46 -5.11 18.06
C SER A 338 -15.65 -4.19 18.25
N VAL A 339 -15.95 -3.82 19.50
CA VAL A 339 -17.01 -2.84 19.81
C VAL A 339 -16.64 -1.47 19.25
N ALA A 340 -15.39 -1.04 19.45
CA ALA A 340 -14.89 0.22 18.90
C ALA A 340 -14.98 0.26 17.36
N TYR A 341 -14.67 -0.85 16.69
CA TYR A 341 -14.78 -0.94 15.23
C TYR A 341 -16.23 -0.83 14.75
N MET A 342 -17.15 -1.54 15.39
CA MET A 342 -18.59 -1.43 15.09
C MET A 342 -19.08 0.01 15.26
N GLU A 343 -18.70 0.68 16.35
CA GLU A 343 -19.05 2.09 16.60
C GLU A 343 -18.43 3.00 15.52
N TYR A 344 -17.14 2.81 15.21
CA TYR A 344 -16.42 3.55 14.17
C TYR A 344 -17.09 3.45 12.80
N ILE A 345 -17.44 2.25 12.33
CA ILE A 345 -18.13 2.07 11.04
C ILE A 345 -19.50 2.75 11.03
N ASN A 346 -20.27 2.59 12.11
CA ASN A 346 -21.60 3.18 12.20
C ASN A 346 -21.58 4.71 12.30
N GLU A 347 -20.54 5.31 12.89
CA GLU A 347 -20.38 6.76 13.00
C GLU A 347 -19.97 7.44 11.69
N GLN A 348 -19.39 6.68 10.76
CA GLN A 348 -19.02 7.20 9.43
C GLN A 348 -20.21 7.40 8.50
N ASP A 349 -21.41 6.88 8.84
CA ASP A 349 -22.61 6.95 8.01
C ASP A 349 -22.35 6.44 6.57
N LEU A 350 -21.56 5.36 6.42
CA LEU A 350 -21.17 4.80 5.13
C LEU A 350 -22.37 4.28 4.34
N SER A 351 -22.26 4.37 3.02
CA SER A 351 -23.20 3.74 2.09
C SER A 351 -22.48 3.25 0.84
N VAL A 352 -23.10 2.34 0.10
CA VAL A 352 -22.65 1.92 -1.24
C VAL A 352 -23.82 1.91 -2.21
N ASN A 353 -23.55 2.23 -3.48
CA ASN A 353 -24.48 1.93 -4.56
C ASN A 353 -24.25 0.49 -5.02
N GLU A 354 -25.33 -0.30 -5.11
CA GLU A 354 -25.26 -1.70 -5.50
C GLU A 354 -24.70 -1.90 -6.92
N ALA A 355 -24.89 -0.94 -7.83
CA ALA A 355 -24.31 -1.01 -9.17
C ALA A 355 -22.79 -0.79 -9.17
N ASP A 356 -22.26 -0.02 -8.22
CA ASP A 356 -20.83 0.28 -8.13
C ASP A 356 -20.06 -0.91 -7.54
N VAL A 357 -20.65 -1.62 -6.57
CA VAL A 357 -20.06 -2.86 -5.99
C VAL A 357 -20.48 -4.14 -6.72
N GLY A 358 -21.55 -4.10 -7.52
CA GLY A 358 -22.04 -5.24 -8.30
C GLY A 358 -22.87 -6.28 -7.52
N PHE A 359 -23.39 -5.94 -6.34
CA PHE A 359 -24.13 -6.87 -5.47
C PHE A 359 -25.54 -6.39 -5.13
N ASP A 360 -26.52 -7.28 -5.24
CA ASP A 360 -27.89 -7.08 -4.75
C ASP A 360 -27.91 -7.43 -3.24
N LEU A 361 -27.50 -6.48 -2.40
CA LEU A 361 -27.35 -6.67 -0.96
C LEU A 361 -28.73 -6.77 -0.28
N ASN A 362 -29.74 -6.09 -0.81
CA ASN A 362 -31.09 -6.11 -0.25
C ASN A 362 -31.97 -7.28 -0.76
N SER A 363 -31.48 -8.01 -1.77
CA SER A 363 -32.11 -9.16 -2.41
C SER A 363 -33.47 -8.88 -3.06
N ASP A 364 -33.66 -7.70 -3.65
CA ASP A 364 -34.91 -7.32 -4.33
C ASP A 364 -34.92 -7.62 -5.84
N GLY A 365 -33.76 -8.01 -6.39
CA GLY A 365 -33.58 -8.50 -7.75
C GLY A 365 -33.07 -7.46 -8.75
N ASP A 366 -32.62 -6.28 -8.31
CA ASP A 366 -31.86 -5.34 -9.12
C ASP A 366 -30.62 -4.79 -8.38
N LEU A 367 -29.98 -3.75 -8.93
CA LEU A 367 -28.77 -3.12 -8.40
C LEU A 367 -28.94 -1.59 -8.34
N GLU A 368 -30.19 -1.10 -8.31
CA GLU A 368 -30.48 0.33 -8.42
C GLU A 368 -30.43 1.06 -7.05
N ASP A 369 -30.21 0.32 -5.96
CA ASP A 369 -30.29 0.87 -4.61
C ASP A 369 -28.97 1.41 -4.07
N THR A 370 -29.11 2.29 -3.08
CA THR A 370 -28.00 2.76 -2.23
C THR A 370 -28.25 2.26 -0.83
N ILE A 371 -27.36 1.40 -0.35
CA ILE A 371 -27.48 0.68 0.92
C ILE A 371 -26.63 1.39 1.96
N ALA A 372 -27.26 1.78 3.07
CA ALA A 372 -26.53 2.23 4.25
C ALA A 372 -25.82 1.02 4.88
N LEU A 373 -24.54 1.18 5.18
CA LEU A 373 -23.71 0.14 5.75
C LEU A 373 -23.65 0.29 7.27
N THR A 374 -24.11 -0.73 7.97
CA THR A 374 -24.08 -0.78 9.43
C THR A 374 -23.61 -2.12 9.94
N ILE A 375 -22.95 -2.09 11.11
CA ILE A 375 -22.68 -3.28 11.91
C ILE A 375 -23.63 -3.24 13.12
N GLU A 376 -24.39 -4.31 13.30
CA GLU A 376 -25.34 -4.53 14.38
C GLU A 376 -24.86 -5.66 15.31
N TYR A 377 -25.42 -5.71 16.52
CA TYR A 377 -25.04 -6.69 17.55
C TYR A 377 -26.24 -7.35 18.22
N ASP A 378 -26.31 -8.68 18.16
CA ASP A 378 -27.25 -9.54 18.90
C ASP A 378 -26.66 -10.97 19.06
N LEU A 379 -26.02 -11.22 20.20
CA LEU A 379 -25.41 -12.52 20.53
C LEU A 379 -26.41 -13.67 20.64
N GLU A 380 -27.68 -13.41 20.97
CA GLU A 380 -28.69 -14.48 21.05
C GLU A 380 -29.12 -14.91 19.64
N ALA A 381 -29.20 -13.96 18.70
CA ALA A 381 -29.58 -14.21 17.32
C ALA A 381 -28.45 -14.73 16.45
N HIS A 382 -27.22 -14.22 16.64
CA HIS A 382 -26.04 -14.49 15.82
C HIS A 382 -24.85 -15.02 16.64
N PRO A 383 -25.01 -16.12 17.39
CA PRO A 383 -23.92 -16.67 18.20
C PRO A 383 -22.72 -17.16 17.37
N GLU A 384 -22.91 -17.45 16.08
CA GLU A 384 -21.88 -17.95 15.15
C GLU A 384 -20.83 -16.91 14.74
N THR A 385 -21.08 -15.62 15.00
CA THR A 385 -20.20 -14.50 14.67
C THR A 385 -19.94 -13.61 15.89
N ASN A 386 -19.98 -14.21 17.10
CA ASN A 386 -19.93 -13.51 18.38
C ASN A 386 -20.95 -12.36 18.53
N GLY A 387 -22.07 -12.46 17.82
CA GLY A 387 -23.19 -11.51 17.86
C GLY A 387 -23.19 -10.46 16.76
N TYR A 388 -22.17 -10.35 15.93
CA TYR A 388 -22.08 -9.30 14.91
C TYR A 388 -22.75 -9.69 13.59
N TYR A 389 -23.53 -8.78 13.03
CA TYR A 389 -24.22 -8.93 11.74
C TYR A 389 -24.48 -7.54 11.12
N GLY A 390 -25.14 -7.46 9.97
CA GLY A 390 -25.57 -6.19 9.37
C GLY A 390 -25.09 -6.00 7.93
N THR A 391 -25.55 -4.96 7.27
CA THR A 391 -25.33 -4.73 5.83
C THR A 391 -23.87 -4.54 5.46
N TYR A 392 -23.03 -4.03 6.37
CA TYR A 392 -21.58 -3.96 6.16
C TYR A 392 -20.95 -5.36 6.08
N LEU A 393 -21.39 -6.27 6.94
CA LEU A 393 -20.94 -7.66 6.93
C LEU A 393 -21.54 -8.48 5.78
N ASP A 394 -22.75 -8.12 5.32
CA ASP A 394 -23.35 -8.69 4.11
C ASP A 394 -22.52 -8.33 2.86
N LEU A 395 -22.06 -7.07 2.75
CA LEU A 395 -21.14 -6.64 1.69
C LEU A 395 -19.80 -7.40 1.76
N TYR A 396 -19.20 -7.51 2.96
CA TYR A 396 -17.97 -8.28 3.15
C TYR A 396 -18.12 -9.74 2.70
N LEU A 397 -19.22 -10.40 3.06
CA LEU A 397 -19.48 -11.77 2.64
C LEU A 397 -19.73 -11.87 1.12
N ALA A 398 -20.41 -10.90 0.52
CA ALA A 398 -20.65 -10.84 -0.92
C ALA A 398 -19.33 -10.74 -1.69
N GLU A 399 -18.42 -9.86 -1.26
CA GLU A 399 -17.08 -9.72 -1.84
C GLU A 399 -16.27 -11.02 -1.73
N PHE A 400 -16.25 -11.65 -0.55
CA PHE A 400 -15.55 -12.93 -0.34
C PHE A 400 -16.11 -14.03 -1.27
N THR A 401 -17.44 -14.10 -1.38
CA THR A 401 -18.15 -15.08 -2.20
C THR A 401 -17.88 -14.85 -3.68
N GLN A 402 -17.94 -13.60 -4.14
CA GLN A 402 -17.70 -13.24 -5.53
C GLN A 402 -16.26 -13.50 -5.95
N ASN A 403 -15.29 -13.24 -5.07
CA ASN A 403 -13.90 -13.60 -5.31
C ASN A 403 -13.74 -15.13 -5.48
N LEU A 404 -14.36 -15.97 -4.64
CA LEU A 404 -14.29 -17.44 -4.82
C LEU A 404 -14.98 -17.90 -6.10
N GLN A 405 -16.15 -17.33 -6.38
CA GLN A 405 -16.92 -17.61 -7.60
C GLN A 405 -16.07 -17.30 -8.84
N TRP A 406 -15.38 -16.16 -8.83
CA TRP A 406 -14.50 -15.76 -9.92
C TRP A 406 -13.37 -16.77 -10.13
N TYR A 407 -12.75 -17.31 -9.08
CA TYR A 407 -11.76 -18.37 -9.21
C TYR A 407 -12.35 -19.58 -9.93
N VAL A 408 -13.48 -20.09 -9.42
CA VAL A 408 -14.17 -21.28 -9.95
C VAL A 408 -14.54 -21.11 -11.43
N ASP A 409 -14.95 -19.91 -11.84
CA ASP A 409 -15.32 -19.61 -13.22
C ASP A 409 -14.11 -19.44 -14.16
N ASN A 410 -12.92 -19.19 -13.64
CA ASN A 410 -11.72 -18.85 -14.42
C ASN A 410 -10.59 -19.89 -14.35
N LEU A 411 -10.80 -21.07 -13.76
CA LEU A 411 -9.78 -22.14 -13.67
C LEU A 411 -9.29 -22.67 -15.03
N ASP A 412 -10.00 -22.39 -16.12
CA ASP A 412 -9.49 -22.70 -17.46
C ASP A 412 -8.22 -21.92 -17.82
N TYR A 413 -7.98 -20.77 -17.18
CA TYR A 413 -6.77 -19.96 -17.30
C TYR A 413 -5.62 -20.38 -16.37
N ALA A 414 -5.75 -21.49 -15.64
CA ALA A 414 -4.74 -21.99 -14.69
C ALA A 414 -3.51 -22.60 -15.38
N GLU A 415 -2.90 -21.87 -16.32
CA GLU A 415 -1.67 -22.28 -16.99
C GLU A 415 -0.53 -22.45 -15.99
N GLY A 416 0.23 -23.54 -16.13
CA GLY A 416 1.36 -23.88 -15.25
C GLY A 416 0.96 -24.51 -13.91
N TRP A 417 -0.33 -24.55 -13.56
CA TRP A 417 -0.80 -25.24 -12.35
C TRP A 417 -0.68 -26.76 -12.49
N THR A 418 -0.45 -27.42 -11.37
CA THR A 418 -0.43 -28.89 -11.30
C THR A 418 -1.72 -29.41 -10.72
N TRP A 419 -2.40 -30.30 -11.43
CA TRP A 419 -3.65 -30.94 -11.01
C TRP A 419 -3.41 -32.39 -10.57
N PHE A 420 -4.13 -32.83 -9.55
CA PHE A 420 -3.97 -34.14 -8.92
C PHE A 420 -5.26 -34.96 -8.95
N ASP A 421 -5.14 -36.29 -9.04
CA ASP A 421 -6.25 -37.21 -8.83
C ASP A 421 -6.64 -37.32 -7.34
N THR A 422 -7.72 -38.04 -7.04
CA THR A 422 -8.21 -38.24 -5.67
C THR A 422 -7.28 -39.06 -4.78
N ASP A 423 -6.31 -39.77 -5.36
CA ASP A 423 -5.28 -40.53 -4.64
C ASP A 423 -4.01 -39.69 -4.41
N GLY A 424 -3.99 -38.42 -4.87
CA GLY A 424 -2.87 -37.49 -4.74
C GLY A 424 -1.78 -37.64 -5.79
N ASN A 425 -2.02 -38.38 -6.89
CA ASN A 425 -1.07 -38.47 -7.99
C ASN A 425 -1.28 -37.33 -8.99
N ALA A 426 -0.20 -36.72 -9.48
CA ALA A 426 -0.29 -35.73 -10.55
C ALA A 426 -0.93 -36.35 -11.80
N LEU A 427 -1.93 -35.65 -12.36
CA LEU A 427 -2.58 -36.05 -13.62
C LEU A 427 -1.59 -35.99 -14.79
N SER A 428 -1.81 -36.82 -15.80
CA SER A 428 -1.09 -36.70 -17.08
C SER A 428 -1.58 -35.51 -17.91
N ASP A 429 -0.76 -35.03 -18.84
CA ASP A 429 -1.14 -33.99 -19.81
C ASP A 429 -2.46 -34.32 -20.54
N GLU A 430 -2.66 -35.60 -20.86
CA GLU A 430 -3.85 -36.09 -21.56
C GLU A 430 -5.09 -36.08 -20.68
N GLU A 431 -4.93 -36.26 -19.37
CA GLU A 431 -6.01 -36.14 -18.37
C GLU A 431 -6.36 -34.68 -18.12
N VAL A 432 -5.38 -33.80 -17.93
CA VAL A 432 -5.61 -32.35 -17.77
C VAL A 432 -6.28 -31.74 -19.00
N ALA A 433 -5.84 -32.12 -20.20
CA ALA A 433 -6.46 -31.66 -21.45
C ALA A 433 -7.90 -32.16 -21.64
N ALA A 434 -8.32 -33.19 -20.89
CA ALA A 434 -9.67 -33.73 -20.91
C ALA A 434 -10.58 -33.17 -19.81
N MET A 435 -10.02 -32.51 -18.79
CA MET A 435 -10.80 -31.93 -17.69
C MET A 435 -11.77 -30.87 -18.21
N THR A 436 -13.02 -31.00 -17.80
CA THR A 436 -14.05 -29.96 -17.95
C THR A 436 -13.86 -28.86 -16.90
N SER A 437 -14.46 -27.69 -17.14
CA SER A 437 -14.45 -26.60 -16.15
C SER A 437 -15.10 -27.03 -14.82
N GLU A 438 -16.13 -27.89 -14.87
CA GLU A 438 -16.77 -28.49 -13.69
C GLU A 438 -15.80 -29.38 -12.90
N GLU A 439 -15.03 -30.24 -13.57
CA GLU A 439 -14.02 -31.09 -12.91
C GLU A 439 -12.85 -30.29 -12.34
N LYS A 440 -12.48 -29.16 -12.96
CA LYS A 440 -11.48 -28.23 -12.41
C LYS A 440 -12.01 -27.54 -11.16
N ALA A 441 -13.26 -27.06 -11.19
CA ALA A 441 -13.92 -26.47 -10.03
C ALA A 441 -13.97 -27.44 -8.85
N GLU A 442 -14.39 -28.69 -9.10
CA GLU A 442 -14.38 -29.74 -8.08
C GLU A 442 -12.97 -30.00 -7.54
N ALA A 443 -11.97 -30.12 -8.42
CA ALA A 443 -10.57 -30.30 -8.01
C ALA A 443 -10.01 -29.14 -7.21
N PHE A 444 -10.37 -27.90 -7.55
CA PHE A 444 -9.96 -26.71 -6.83
C PHE A 444 -10.56 -26.69 -5.42
N LEU A 445 -11.87 -26.90 -5.29
CA LEU A 445 -12.55 -26.92 -3.99
C LEU A 445 -12.07 -28.07 -3.10
N GLU A 446 -11.66 -29.20 -3.67
CA GLU A 446 -11.05 -30.33 -2.94
C GLU A 446 -9.54 -30.12 -2.62
N GLY A 447 -8.97 -28.97 -2.99
CA GLY A 447 -7.54 -28.68 -2.78
C GLY A 447 -6.59 -29.52 -3.63
N ARG A 448 -7.08 -30.21 -4.67
CA ARG A 448 -6.32 -31.13 -5.54
C ARG A 448 -5.53 -30.42 -6.64
N TYR A 449 -4.85 -29.35 -6.26
CA TYR A 449 -4.02 -28.57 -7.16
C TYR A 449 -2.79 -28.01 -6.42
N ALA A 450 -1.81 -27.57 -7.20
CA ALA A 450 -0.73 -26.72 -6.74
C ALA A 450 -0.55 -25.60 -7.76
N LYS A 451 -0.57 -24.36 -7.30
CA LYS A 451 -0.38 -23.20 -8.18
C LYS A 451 1.00 -23.29 -8.82
N GLY A 452 1.04 -23.06 -10.13
CA GLY A 452 2.32 -22.93 -10.82
C GLY A 452 3.03 -21.67 -10.36
N SER A 453 4.36 -21.69 -10.29
CA SER A 453 5.13 -20.45 -10.43
C SER A 453 4.92 -19.98 -11.87
N SER A 454 3.93 -19.12 -12.12
CA SER A 454 3.69 -18.57 -13.45
C SER A 454 5.03 -17.99 -13.94
N GLY A 455 5.49 -18.51 -15.08
CA GLY A 455 6.81 -18.25 -15.65
C GLY A 455 6.91 -16.88 -16.31
N GLY A 456 6.50 -15.82 -15.63
CA GLY A 456 6.95 -14.47 -15.93
C GLY A 456 8.37 -14.31 -15.40
N LYS A 457 9.36 -14.23 -16.29
CA LYS A 457 10.65 -13.61 -15.96
C LYS A 457 10.47 -12.09 -15.79
N GLY A 458 9.58 -11.68 -14.90
CA GLY A 458 9.63 -10.38 -14.28
C GLY A 458 10.24 -10.61 -12.92
N ASP A 459 11.45 -10.11 -12.69
CA ASP A 459 11.92 -9.76 -11.34
C ASP A 459 10.96 -8.68 -10.80
N MET A 460 9.73 -9.07 -10.48
CA MET A 460 8.82 -8.24 -9.71
C MET A 460 9.27 -8.41 -8.27
N MET A 461 9.77 -7.32 -7.73
CA MET A 461 10.31 -7.14 -6.39
C MET A 461 11.75 -7.63 -6.23
N GLY A 462 12.68 -6.67 -6.17
CA GLY A 462 13.94 -6.86 -5.45
C GLY A 462 13.62 -7.16 -3.99
N GLY A 463 13.46 -8.45 -3.68
CA GLY A 463 13.05 -9.00 -2.40
C GLY A 463 12.52 -10.41 -2.66
N GLY A 464 13.40 -11.41 -2.55
CA GLY A 464 13.15 -12.78 -3.01
C GLY A 464 11.89 -13.45 -2.44
N PRO A 465 11.39 -14.51 -3.09
CA PRO A 465 10.12 -15.14 -2.73
C PRO A 465 10.18 -15.81 -1.35
N GLY A 466 9.29 -15.36 -0.46
CA GLY A 466 8.93 -16.05 0.77
C GLY A 466 8.41 -17.45 0.47
N GLY A 467 9.23 -18.45 0.79
CA GLY A 467 8.88 -19.86 0.64
C GLY A 467 8.03 -20.35 1.83
N MET A 468 6.85 -20.86 1.51
CA MET A 468 6.14 -21.98 2.17
C MET A 468 6.40 -22.21 3.66
N MET A 469 5.40 -21.87 4.48
CA MET A 469 5.16 -22.50 5.79
C MET A 469 5.03 -24.01 5.60
N GLY A 470 6.05 -24.75 6.04
CA GLY A 470 6.12 -26.21 5.91
C GLY A 470 6.70 -26.88 7.15
N ASN A 471 5.81 -27.24 8.06
CA ASN A 471 5.88 -28.35 9.02
C ASN A 471 6.68 -28.17 10.32
N ARG A 472 5.95 -28.34 11.44
CA ARG A 472 6.43 -28.53 12.81
C ARG A 472 7.43 -29.69 12.88
N GLY A 473 8.53 -29.49 13.62
CA GLY A 473 9.47 -30.54 13.99
C GLY A 473 10.19 -30.21 15.30
N ASP A 474 9.89 -30.99 16.34
CA ASP A 474 10.41 -30.91 17.71
C ASP A 474 11.92 -30.67 17.82
N GLY A 475 12.31 -29.73 18.69
CA GLY A 475 13.72 -29.45 18.96
C GLY A 475 14.00 -28.47 20.10
N MET A 476 13.38 -28.67 21.27
CA MET A 476 13.73 -28.00 22.53
C MET A 476 15.26 -27.95 22.78
N GLY A 477 15.81 -26.74 22.91
CA GLY A 477 17.19 -26.49 23.27
C GLY A 477 17.36 -25.16 24.01
N ASN A 478 17.25 -25.21 25.34
CA ASN A 478 17.45 -24.14 26.32
C ASN A 478 18.44 -23.02 25.92
N LEU A 479 18.00 -21.77 26.09
CA LEU A 479 18.87 -20.61 26.30
C LEU A 479 18.69 -20.06 27.73
N PRO A 480 19.75 -19.48 28.34
CA PRO A 480 19.79 -19.20 29.77
C PRO A 480 19.28 -17.79 30.15
N ASP A 481 18.58 -17.73 31.29
CA ASP A 481 18.19 -16.52 32.02
C ASP A 481 19.37 -15.57 32.27
N GLY A 482 19.13 -14.27 32.09
CA GLY A 482 20.08 -13.21 32.44
C GLY A 482 19.36 -11.89 32.74
N ASP A 483 19.17 -11.64 34.04
CA ASP A 483 18.71 -10.38 34.64
C ASP A 483 19.40 -9.13 34.06
N LEU A 484 18.61 -8.08 33.78
CA LEU A 484 19.08 -6.70 33.69
C LEU A 484 19.44 -6.16 35.08
N PRO A 485 20.47 -5.31 35.18
CA PRO A 485 20.23 -4.06 35.91
C PRO A 485 20.95 -2.83 35.34
N ASP A 486 20.22 -1.71 35.45
CA ASP A 486 20.61 -0.31 35.69
C ASP A 486 21.82 0.31 34.97
N GLY A 487 21.56 1.50 34.41
CA GLY A 487 22.51 2.33 33.69
C GLY A 487 23.82 2.63 34.42
N GLU A 488 24.92 2.44 33.69
CA GLU A 488 26.02 3.39 33.48
C GLU A 488 26.96 2.73 32.43
N LEU A 489 27.17 3.40 31.30
CA LEU A 489 28.12 2.98 30.26
C LEU A 489 29.56 2.93 30.83
N PRO A 490 30.31 1.83 30.66
CA PRO A 490 31.76 1.85 30.79
C PRO A 490 32.40 2.29 29.47
N ALA A 491 33.22 3.33 29.57
CA ALA A 491 34.09 3.80 28.50
C ALA A 491 35.33 2.90 28.37
N ASP A 492 35.36 2.05 27.35
CA ASP A 492 36.59 1.51 26.71
C ASP A 492 36.32 0.47 25.60
N LEU A 493 35.75 0.90 24.47
CA LEU A 493 36.00 0.22 23.19
C LEU A 493 36.54 1.22 22.17
N GLU A 494 37.86 1.34 22.24
CA GLU A 494 38.75 1.99 21.28
C GLU A 494 38.52 1.43 19.86
N HIS A 495 38.46 2.33 18.89
CA HIS A 495 38.35 2.09 17.45
C HIS A 495 38.99 0.78 16.94
N GLY A 496 38.15 -0.07 16.33
CA GLY A 496 38.54 -1.15 15.42
C GLY A 496 37.81 -0.96 14.08
N PRO A 497 38.47 -1.20 12.93
CA PRO A 497 38.08 -0.62 11.65
C PRO A 497 36.85 -1.28 11.06
N MET A 498 35.99 -0.46 10.44
CA MET A 498 35.04 -0.92 9.43
C MET A 498 35.81 -1.64 8.32
N ASP A 499 35.66 -2.96 8.27
CA ASP A 499 36.15 -3.76 7.16
C ASP A 499 35.21 -3.51 5.99
N ARG A 500 35.67 -2.66 5.06
CA ARG A 500 35.21 -2.66 3.68
C ARG A 500 35.65 -3.99 3.08
N ASP A 501 34.74 -4.95 3.02
CA ASP A 501 34.84 -6.03 2.05
C ASP A 501 33.66 -6.01 1.09
N THR A 502 34.02 -6.16 -0.17
CA THR A 502 33.23 -6.09 -1.37
C THR A 502 32.47 -7.39 -1.59
N GLY A 503 31.17 -7.33 -1.88
CA GLY A 503 30.45 -8.42 -2.54
C GLY A 503 29.11 -8.79 -1.91
N ASP A 504 28.09 -8.71 -2.75
CA ASP A 504 26.71 -9.21 -2.58
C ASP A 504 25.81 -8.45 -1.60
N GLY A 505 25.12 -7.46 -2.15
CA GLY A 505 23.97 -6.82 -1.54
C GLY A 505 22.76 -7.74 -1.66
N ASN A 506 22.39 -8.35 -0.54
CA ASN A 506 21.04 -8.79 -0.22
C ASN A 506 21.04 -9.04 1.30
N ARG A 507 20.81 -7.99 2.09
CA ARG A 507 20.19 -8.23 3.41
C ARG A 507 18.73 -8.46 3.08
N GLU A 508 18.28 -9.71 3.20
CA GLU A 508 16.87 -10.07 3.13
C GLU A 508 16.09 -9.15 4.08
N MET A 509 15.33 -8.21 3.52
CA MET A 509 14.31 -7.47 4.24
C MET A 509 13.25 -8.51 4.60
N ILE A 510 13.17 -8.88 5.88
CA ILE A 510 12.14 -9.79 6.38
C ILE A 510 10.79 -9.10 6.14
N VAL A 511 9.98 -9.69 5.27
CA VAL A 511 8.69 -9.14 4.85
C VAL A 511 7.66 -9.41 5.94
N GLY A 512 7.11 -8.34 6.54
CA GLY A 512 5.74 -8.19 7.07
C GLY A 512 5.29 -9.01 8.30
N THR A 513 5.70 -10.26 8.44
CA THR A 513 5.10 -11.18 9.41
C THR A 513 5.86 -11.16 10.73
N PRO A 514 5.19 -11.06 11.90
CA PRO A 514 5.86 -11.14 13.19
C PRO A 514 6.67 -12.43 13.35
N ASP A 515 7.89 -12.30 13.87
CA ASP A 515 8.72 -13.45 14.20
C ASP A 515 8.04 -14.30 15.28
N ALA A 516 7.94 -15.62 15.03
CA ALA A 516 7.29 -16.55 15.95
C ALA A 516 7.92 -16.47 17.36
N GLY A 517 7.08 -16.26 18.37
CA GLY A 517 7.51 -16.16 19.78
C GLY A 517 7.88 -14.74 20.24
N THR A 518 7.80 -13.73 19.38
CA THR A 518 7.77 -12.32 19.80
C THR A 518 6.41 -11.96 20.38
N THR A 519 6.31 -10.89 21.18
CA THR A 519 5.04 -10.37 21.72
C THR A 519 4.09 -9.83 20.65
N GLN A 520 4.59 -9.68 19.42
CA GLN A 520 3.84 -9.25 18.24
C GLN A 520 3.15 -10.43 17.51
N ALA A 521 3.57 -11.68 17.77
CA ALA A 521 3.08 -12.85 17.06
C ALA A 521 1.82 -13.44 17.73
N ALA A 522 0.85 -13.88 16.92
CA ALA A 522 -0.42 -14.46 17.38
C ALA A 522 -0.26 -15.58 18.42
N GLY A 523 0.86 -16.31 18.38
CA GLY A 523 1.19 -17.40 19.31
C GLY A 523 1.89 -16.98 20.62
N SER A 524 1.99 -15.68 20.92
CA SER A 524 2.68 -15.18 22.12
C SER A 524 1.87 -15.41 23.39
N ALA A 525 2.43 -16.19 24.33
CA ALA A 525 1.83 -16.41 25.66
C ALA A 525 2.07 -15.27 26.67
N VAL A 526 2.76 -14.21 26.25
CA VAL A 526 3.12 -13.03 27.06
C VAL A 526 2.59 -11.79 26.34
N ASP A 527 2.01 -10.85 27.08
CA ASP A 527 1.45 -9.61 26.52
C ASP A 527 2.56 -8.55 26.33
N SER A 528 3.49 -8.46 27.28
CA SER A 528 4.61 -7.51 27.24
C SER A 528 5.83 -8.04 27.98
N ASN A 529 7.00 -7.87 27.39
CA ASN A 529 8.30 -8.03 28.06
C ASN A 529 8.86 -6.69 28.57
N ASN A 530 8.42 -5.56 28.03
CA ASN A 530 8.98 -4.24 28.34
C ASN A 530 8.38 -3.62 29.62
N TYR A 531 7.13 -3.92 29.94
CA TYR A 531 6.42 -3.31 31.08
C TYR A 531 6.17 -4.31 32.19
N ALA A 532 6.61 -3.96 33.41
CA ALA A 532 6.41 -4.81 34.58
C ALA A 532 4.98 -4.69 35.13
N THR A 533 4.32 -3.55 34.91
CA THR A 533 2.92 -3.34 35.30
C THR A 533 2.10 -2.70 34.18
N TYR A 534 0.78 -2.95 34.23
CA TYR A 534 -0.19 -2.34 33.32
C TYR A 534 -0.14 -0.81 33.39
N GLU A 535 0.03 -0.22 34.57
CA GLU A 535 0.09 1.23 34.73
C GLU A 535 1.32 1.86 34.06
N GLU A 536 2.46 1.16 34.03
CA GLU A 536 3.67 1.62 33.32
C GLU A 536 3.42 1.62 31.81
N MET A 537 2.79 0.56 31.28
CA MET A 537 2.38 0.47 29.88
C MET A 537 1.44 1.62 29.50
N VAL A 538 0.35 1.84 30.25
CA VAL A 538 -0.62 2.89 29.92
C VAL A 538 0.00 4.30 29.98
N GLU A 539 0.93 4.55 30.90
CA GLU A 539 1.65 5.84 30.94
C GLU A 539 2.55 6.04 29.70
N ALA A 540 3.17 4.98 29.18
CA ALA A 540 3.94 5.07 27.94
C ALA A 540 3.04 5.42 26.75
N TYR A 541 1.93 4.71 26.56
CA TYR A 541 0.93 5.03 25.53
C TYR A 541 0.46 6.49 25.64
N ARG A 542 0.12 6.95 26.85
CA ARG A 542 -0.32 8.33 27.08
C ARG A 542 0.73 9.35 26.67
N SER A 543 1.98 9.16 27.10
CA SER A 543 3.08 10.08 26.78
C SER A 543 3.34 10.17 25.29
N ASP A 544 3.38 9.02 24.61
CA ASP A 544 3.66 8.94 23.18
C ASP A 544 2.51 9.57 22.35
N ILE A 545 1.26 9.25 22.68
CA ILE A 545 0.08 9.80 21.99
C ILE A 545 -0.07 11.30 22.23
N GLU A 546 0.20 11.81 23.45
CA GLU A 546 0.26 13.26 23.70
C GLU A 546 1.32 13.95 22.83
N SER A 547 2.45 13.28 22.57
CA SER A 547 3.49 13.79 21.69
C SER A 547 3.08 13.78 20.22
N ILE A 548 2.40 12.73 19.75
CA ILE A 548 1.84 12.65 18.38
C ILE A 548 0.80 13.76 18.16
N GLN A 549 -0.11 13.95 19.13
CA GLN A 549 -1.17 14.96 19.07
C GLN A 549 -0.64 16.40 19.13
N ALA A 550 0.56 16.62 19.69
CA ALA A 550 1.19 17.94 19.69
C ALA A 550 1.59 18.40 18.29
N GLY A 551 1.70 17.46 17.34
CA GLY A 551 2.13 17.69 15.98
C GLY A 551 3.64 17.79 15.82
N ASP A 552 4.10 17.69 14.59
CA ASP A 552 5.50 17.87 14.23
C ASP A 552 5.88 19.35 14.07
N GLU A 553 7.03 19.65 13.45
CA GLU A 553 7.49 21.04 13.28
C GLU A 553 6.58 21.90 12.40
N TYR A 554 5.78 21.28 11.53
CA TYR A 554 4.79 21.93 10.67
C TYR A 554 3.40 21.95 11.32
N GLY A 555 3.25 21.30 12.49
CA GLY A 555 2.00 21.22 13.24
C GLY A 555 1.08 20.10 12.79
N ASN A 556 1.59 19.15 12.00
CA ASN A 556 0.82 18.04 11.47
C ASN A 556 0.87 16.83 12.42
N ASN A 557 -0.26 16.11 12.51
CA ASN A 557 -0.28 14.81 13.15
C ASN A 557 0.17 13.74 12.15
N LEU A 558 1.30 13.09 12.42
CA LEU A 558 1.91 12.12 11.51
C LEU A 558 1.03 10.90 11.19
N VAL A 559 0.20 10.47 12.15
CA VAL A 559 -0.73 9.35 11.96
C VAL A 559 -1.84 9.75 10.99
N GLU A 560 -2.36 10.98 11.13
CA GLU A 560 -3.37 11.52 10.22
C GLU A 560 -2.82 11.75 8.81
N LEU A 561 -1.55 12.16 8.68
CA LEU A 561 -0.87 12.26 7.38
C LEU A 561 -0.76 10.91 6.67
N TYR A 562 -0.63 9.82 7.42
CA TYR A 562 -0.48 8.46 6.90
C TYR A 562 -1.82 7.71 6.82
N ASN A 563 -2.94 8.39 7.10
CA ASN A 563 -4.27 7.83 6.95
C ASN A 563 -4.86 8.21 5.58
N PRO A 564 -4.83 7.33 4.56
CA PRO A 564 -5.34 7.64 3.22
C PRO A 564 -6.84 8.01 3.21
N LEU A 565 -7.62 7.55 4.19
CA LEU A 565 -9.06 7.86 4.30
C LEU A 565 -9.33 9.36 4.51
N ASN A 566 -8.36 10.12 5.03
CA ASN A 566 -8.48 11.58 5.19
C ASN A 566 -8.41 12.34 3.84
N TYR A 567 -7.86 11.71 2.81
CA TYR A 567 -7.49 12.37 1.56
C TYR A 567 -8.36 11.96 0.38
N ILE A 568 -8.91 10.74 0.40
CA ILE A 568 -9.81 10.25 -0.64
C ILE A 568 -11.03 11.18 -0.74
N GLY A 569 -11.19 11.83 -1.90
CA GLY A 569 -12.31 12.76 -2.14
C GLY A 569 -12.15 14.15 -1.53
N ALA A 570 -11.01 14.48 -0.91
CA ALA A 570 -10.76 15.79 -0.32
C ALA A 570 -10.58 16.89 -1.40
N GLU A 571 -11.05 18.12 -1.13
CA GLU A 571 -11.12 19.23 -2.11
C GLU A 571 -9.74 19.65 -2.66
N ASP A 572 -8.71 19.62 -1.81
CA ASP A 572 -7.33 20.02 -2.15
C ASP A 572 -6.43 18.84 -2.56
N THR A 573 -7.03 17.71 -2.98
CA THR A 573 -6.32 16.49 -3.38
C THR A 573 -6.74 16.07 -4.79
N GLU A 574 -5.78 15.65 -5.60
CA GLU A 574 -6.06 15.11 -6.92
C GLU A 574 -6.46 13.63 -6.80
N ASN A 575 -7.72 13.28 -7.09
CA ASN A 575 -8.11 11.87 -7.04
C ASN A 575 -7.46 11.06 -8.18
N PRO A 576 -6.98 9.82 -7.91
CA PRO A 576 -6.65 8.90 -8.99
C PRO A 576 -7.91 8.57 -9.80
N THR A 577 -7.71 8.18 -11.06
CA THR A 577 -8.83 7.72 -11.89
C THR A 577 -9.30 6.33 -11.46
N TRP A 578 -8.36 5.48 -11.07
CA TRP A 578 -8.65 4.10 -10.68
C TRP A 578 -7.66 3.54 -9.67
N VAL A 579 -8.09 2.57 -8.87
CA VAL A 579 -7.27 1.86 -7.89
C VAL A 579 -7.63 0.37 -7.88
N LYS A 580 -6.63 -0.50 -7.80
CA LYS A 580 -6.80 -1.93 -7.50
C LYS A 580 -6.01 -2.30 -6.26
N ILE A 581 -6.65 -2.97 -5.30
CA ILE A 581 -6.01 -3.51 -4.11
C ILE A 581 -6.15 -5.03 -4.13
N LEU A 582 -5.01 -5.74 -4.09
CA LEU A 582 -4.96 -7.18 -4.25
C LEU A 582 -4.34 -7.82 -3.02
N CYS A 583 -5.09 -8.67 -2.33
CA CYS A 583 -4.68 -9.31 -1.08
C CYS A 583 -4.84 -10.82 -1.17
N GLY A 584 -4.01 -11.56 -0.43
CA GLY A 584 -4.22 -12.99 -0.25
C GLY A 584 -5.39 -13.21 0.70
N ALA A 585 -6.43 -13.92 0.26
CA ALA A 585 -7.62 -14.15 1.09
C ALA A 585 -7.30 -14.89 2.40
N ALA A 586 -6.16 -15.57 2.51
CA ALA A 586 -5.71 -16.27 3.72
C ALA A 586 -4.54 -15.57 4.44
N GLU A 587 -4.14 -14.35 4.04
CA GLU A 587 -3.00 -13.67 4.67
C GLU A 587 -3.33 -13.13 6.07
N GLY A 588 -2.38 -13.17 7.01
CA GLY A 588 -2.58 -12.71 8.39
C GLY A 588 -2.08 -11.30 8.68
N ASP A 589 -1.38 -10.67 7.73
CA ASP A 589 -0.59 -9.46 7.95
C ASP A 589 -1.45 -8.17 7.98
N ILE A 590 -2.62 -8.18 7.33
CA ILE A 590 -3.62 -7.11 7.32
C ILE A 590 -5.05 -7.68 7.25
N SER A 591 -6.02 -6.96 7.80
CA SER A 591 -7.43 -7.34 7.75
C SER A 591 -8.02 -7.07 6.36
N MET A 592 -8.91 -7.93 5.88
CA MET A 592 -9.61 -7.67 4.61
C MET A 592 -10.55 -6.47 4.72
N PHE A 593 -11.01 -6.14 5.93
CA PHE A 593 -11.78 -4.93 6.20
C PHE A 593 -11.04 -3.63 5.89
N ASN A 594 -9.70 -3.59 5.96
CA ASN A 594 -8.94 -2.41 5.55
C ASN A 594 -9.09 -2.13 4.04
N SER A 595 -8.93 -3.17 3.21
CA SER A 595 -9.12 -3.03 1.76
C SER A 595 -10.56 -2.67 1.41
N LEU A 596 -11.54 -3.23 2.13
CA LEU A 596 -12.96 -2.91 1.94
C LEU A 596 -13.27 -1.45 2.30
N ASN A 597 -12.76 -0.95 3.43
CA ASN A 597 -12.92 0.45 3.84
C ASN A 597 -12.35 1.42 2.81
N LEU A 598 -11.17 1.13 2.26
CA LEU A 598 -10.56 1.92 1.20
C LEU A 598 -11.40 1.91 -0.09
N GLN A 599 -11.90 0.75 -0.51
CA GLN A 599 -12.76 0.63 -1.68
C GLN A 599 -14.03 1.45 -1.52
N ILE A 600 -14.72 1.33 -0.37
CA ILE A 600 -15.94 2.08 -0.08
C ILE A 600 -15.67 3.59 -0.14
N ALA A 601 -14.58 4.06 0.47
CA ALA A 601 -14.20 5.48 0.44
C ALA A 601 -13.93 5.97 -0.99
N MET A 602 -13.24 5.17 -1.81
CA MET A 602 -12.92 5.50 -3.19
C MET A 602 -14.16 5.55 -4.08
N LEU A 603 -15.02 4.53 -4.03
CA LEU A 603 -16.27 4.49 -4.78
C LEU A 603 -17.19 5.66 -4.41
N ASN A 604 -17.33 5.96 -3.12
CA ASN A 604 -18.12 7.12 -2.65
C ASN A 604 -17.54 8.47 -3.11
N SER A 605 -16.26 8.50 -3.47
CA SER A 605 -15.58 9.68 -4.02
C SER A 605 -15.57 9.70 -5.55
N GLY A 606 -16.20 8.73 -6.21
CA GLY A 606 -16.26 8.61 -7.67
C GLY A 606 -14.96 8.11 -8.32
N ILE A 607 -14.10 7.45 -7.55
CA ILE A 607 -12.89 6.77 -8.02
C ILE A 607 -13.26 5.33 -8.34
N ASP A 608 -12.84 4.82 -9.50
CA ASP A 608 -13.01 3.40 -9.83
C ASP A 608 -12.10 2.54 -8.94
N ALA A 609 -12.67 1.60 -8.19
CA ALA A 609 -11.94 0.85 -7.17
C ALA A 609 -12.33 -0.63 -7.16
N GLU A 610 -11.32 -1.48 -7.38
CA GLU A 610 -11.45 -2.94 -7.33
C GLU A 610 -10.64 -3.51 -6.16
N ILE A 611 -11.24 -4.40 -5.39
CA ILE A 611 -10.51 -5.28 -4.47
C ILE A 611 -10.50 -6.71 -5.01
N GLU A 612 -9.36 -7.36 -4.90
CA GLU A 612 -9.22 -8.78 -5.23
C GLU A 612 -8.69 -9.53 -4.01
N TRP A 613 -9.46 -10.49 -3.51
CA TRP A 613 -9.08 -11.39 -2.42
C TRP A 613 -8.78 -12.76 -2.98
N GLN A 614 -7.51 -13.00 -3.23
CA GLN A 614 -7.00 -14.19 -3.90
C GLN A 614 -7.05 -15.42 -2.98
N TRP A 615 -7.91 -16.38 -3.32
CA TRP A 615 -8.05 -17.66 -2.62
C TRP A 615 -6.80 -18.51 -2.68
N ASP A 616 -6.40 -19.09 -1.54
CA ASP A 616 -5.08 -19.71 -1.33
C ASP A 616 -3.92 -18.78 -1.76
N GLY A 617 -4.12 -17.47 -1.60
CA GLY A 617 -3.09 -16.45 -1.70
C GLY A 617 -2.45 -16.19 -0.34
N GLY A 618 -1.13 -16.07 -0.32
CA GLY A 618 -0.38 -15.58 0.83
C GLY A 618 -0.22 -14.06 0.80
N HIS A 619 0.58 -13.53 1.71
CA HIS A 619 0.98 -12.12 1.72
C HIS A 619 1.71 -11.73 0.43
N VAL A 620 1.32 -10.61 -0.19
CA VAL A 620 1.78 -10.13 -1.52
C VAL A 620 1.63 -11.23 -2.58
N PRO A 621 0.38 -11.64 -2.89
CA PRO A 621 0.20 -12.80 -3.72
C PRO A 621 0.49 -12.46 -5.20
N SER A 622 0.93 -13.46 -5.95
CA SER A 622 1.23 -13.31 -7.38
C SER A 622 -0.04 -13.29 -8.22
N GLU A 623 0.02 -12.60 -9.36
CA GLU A 623 -1.08 -12.60 -10.33
C GLU A 623 -1.35 -14.02 -10.85
N VAL A 624 -2.63 -14.36 -11.06
CA VAL A 624 -3.06 -15.70 -11.44
C VAL A 624 -4.12 -15.70 -12.52
N LEU A 625 -4.40 -16.89 -13.04
CA LEU A 625 -5.50 -17.14 -13.98
C LEU A 625 -5.45 -16.20 -15.19
N GLY A 626 -4.24 -15.86 -15.65
CA GLY A 626 -4.01 -15.01 -16.82
C GLY A 626 -4.22 -13.52 -16.58
N ASP A 627 -4.50 -13.08 -15.36
CA ASP A 627 -4.37 -11.67 -15.00
C ASP A 627 -2.91 -11.29 -14.76
N SER A 628 -2.61 -10.02 -14.98
CA SER A 628 -1.31 -9.43 -14.74
C SER A 628 -1.45 -7.93 -14.52
N PHE A 629 -0.44 -7.34 -13.90
CA PHE A 629 -0.28 -5.89 -13.76
C PHE A 629 -0.48 -5.18 -15.10
N SER A 630 0.19 -5.67 -16.15
CA SER A 630 0.15 -5.02 -17.47
C SER A 630 -1.22 -5.17 -18.13
N LEU A 631 -1.91 -6.29 -17.93
CA LEU A 631 -3.28 -6.44 -18.41
C LEU A 631 -4.21 -5.41 -17.78
N TYR A 632 -4.15 -5.24 -16.45
CA TYR A 632 -5.02 -4.28 -15.77
C TYR A 632 -4.70 -2.84 -16.18
N VAL A 633 -3.42 -2.44 -16.22
CA VAL A 633 -3.00 -1.12 -16.70
C VAL A 633 -3.50 -0.86 -18.13
N ASP A 634 -3.37 -1.83 -19.03
CA ASP A 634 -3.83 -1.72 -20.42
C ASP A 634 -5.36 -1.62 -20.52
N GLN A 635 -6.11 -2.33 -19.66
CA GLN A 635 -7.57 -2.24 -19.56
C GLN A 635 -8.00 -0.84 -19.13
N MET A 636 -7.43 -0.31 -18.05
CA MET A 636 -7.75 1.04 -17.58
C MET A 636 -7.32 2.10 -18.60
N TYR A 637 -6.22 1.87 -19.31
CA TYR A 637 -5.81 2.77 -20.38
C TYR A 637 -6.83 2.78 -21.51
N GLY A 638 -7.30 1.61 -21.95
CA GLY A 638 -8.33 1.46 -22.96
C GLY A 638 -9.70 2.04 -22.57
N GLU A 639 -9.99 2.08 -21.27
CA GLU A 639 -11.23 2.63 -20.72
C GLU A 639 -11.19 4.15 -20.58
N TYR A 640 -10.13 4.70 -19.98
CA TYR A 640 -10.10 6.10 -19.56
C TYR A 640 -9.33 7.04 -20.49
N VAL A 641 -8.47 6.52 -21.36
CA VAL A 641 -7.70 7.36 -22.29
C VAL A 641 -8.46 7.54 -23.60
N GLU A 642 -8.83 8.79 -23.90
CA GLU A 642 -9.61 9.11 -25.11
C GLU A 642 -8.88 8.64 -26.38
N GLY A 643 -9.54 7.76 -27.14
CA GLY A 643 -9.03 7.25 -28.41
C GLY A 643 -8.16 6.01 -28.30
N ALA A 644 -7.87 5.53 -27.08
CA ALA A 644 -7.27 4.21 -26.86
C ALA A 644 -8.21 3.08 -27.28
N ALA A 645 -7.65 1.90 -27.55
CA ALA A 645 -8.44 0.73 -27.87
C ALA A 645 -8.90 0.06 -26.57
N ALA A 646 -10.17 -0.32 -26.47
CA ALA A 646 -10.64 -1.12 -25.35
C ALA A 646 -9.88 -2.46 -25.33
N ILE A 647 -9.27 -2.77 -24.18
CA ILE A 647 -8.53 -4.00 -23.95
C ILE A 647 -9.42 -4.96 -23.17
N THR A 648 -9.40 -6.22 -23.57
CA THR A 648 -10.12 -7.29 -22.89
C THR A 648 -9.20 -8.49 -22.77
N LYS A 649 -9.27 -9.20 -21.64
CA LYS A 649 -8.51 -10.42 -21.39
C LYS A 649 -8.62 -11.39 -22.57
N ALA A 650 -7.49 -11.93 -22.99
CA ALA A 650 -7.43 -12.84 -24.13
C ALA A 650 -8.28 -14.10 -23.87
N ALA A 651 -8.89 -14.64 -24.92
CA ALA A 651 -9.70 -15.86 -24.78
C ALA A 651 -8.82 -17.04 -24.33
N VAL A 652 -9.31 -17.76 -23.32
CA VAL A 652 -8.64 -18.93 -22.76
C VAL A 652 -8.21 -19.93 -23.83
N GLN A 653 -6.98 -20.42 -23.70
CA GLN A 653 -6.49 -21.52 -24.52
C GLN A 653 -6.64 -22.84 -23.75
N PRO A 654 -7.00 -23.96 -24.40
CA PRO A 654 -7.09 -25.24 -23.72
C PRO A 654 -5.76 -25.61 -23.05
N LEU A 655 -5.79 -25.93 -21.77
CA LEU A 655 -4.62 -26.45 -21.05
C LEU A 655 -4.22 -27.78 -21.68
N THR A 656 -3.01 -27.86 -22.26
CA THR A 656 -2.52 -29.09 -22.92
C THR A 656 -1.45 -29.82 -22.13
N ALA A 657 -0.98 -29.25 -21.02
CA ALA A 657 0.06 -29.81 -20.19
C ALA A 657 -0.28 -29.59 -18.72
N ASN A 658 0.08 -30.56 -17.88
CA ASN A 658 0.02 -30.40 -16.43
C ASN A 658 1.29 -29.67 -15.93
N GLY A 659 1.19 -29.06 -14.75
CA GLY A 659 2.35 -28.51 -14.03
C GLY A 659 3.28 -29.60 -13.50
N THR A 660 4.33 -29.17 -12.79
CA THR A 660 5.43 -30.06 -12.34
C THR A 660 5.51 -30.27 -10.83
N ALA A 661 4.52 -29.81 -10.06
CA ALA A 661 4.52 -29.97 -8.61
C ALA A 661 4.44 -31.45 -8.21
N ALA A 662 5.11 -31.80 -7.11
CA ALA A 662 5.17 -33.18 -6.63
C ALA A 662 3.94 -33.58 -5.79
N GLU A 663 3.29 -32.61 -5.16
CA GLU A 663 2.15 -32.80 -4.28
C GLU A 663 1.20 -31.59 -4.34
N ALA A 664 -0.06 -31.81 -4.00
CA ALA A 664 -1.06 -30.76 -3.93
C ALA A 664 -0.81 -29.84 -2.73
N THR A 665 -1.06 -28.54 -2.92
CA THR A 665 -0.89 -27.51 -1.88
C THR A 665 -2.17 -26.70 -1.65
N GLY A 666 -3.22 -26.95 -2.43
CA GLY A 666 -4.51 -26.29 -2.28
C GLY A 666 -5.19 -26.66 -0.96
N THR A 667 -6.01 -25.75 -0.47
CA THR A 667 -6.84 -25.96 0.72
C THR A 667 -8.12 -26.71 0.33
N ASP A 668 -8.50 -27.73 1.09
CA ASP A 668 -9.79 -28.41 0.92
C ASP A 668 -10.91 -27.56 1.57
N LEU A 669 -11.75 -26.97 0.72
CA LEU A 669 -12.86 -26.10 1.09
C LEU A 669 -14.20 -26.85 1.19
N THR A 670 -14.26 -28.12 0.76
CA THR A 670 -15.53 -28.85 0.57
C THR A 670 -16.31 -29.12 1.85
N SER A 671 -15.68 -28.93 3.01
CA SER A 671 -16.35 -29.12 4.31
C SER A 671 -17.33 -28.00 4.67
N TRP A 672 -17.19 -26.82 4.03
CA TRP A 672 -18.00 -25.63 4.34
C TRP A 672 -18.42 -24.81 3.11
N VAL A 673 -17.71 -24.92 1.98
CA VAL A 673 -18.14 -24.31 0.71
C VAL A 673 -19.11 -25.22 -0.04
N SER A 674 -20.23 -24.65 -0.50
CA SER A 674 -21.18 -25.34 -1.39
C SER A 674 -21.12 -24.76 -2.80
N LEU A 675 -21.06 -25.64 -3.82
CA LEU A 675 -21.23 -25.30 -5.23
C LEU A 675 -22.53 -25.93 -5.74
N THR A 676 -23.59 -25.13 -5.92
CA THR A 676 -24.91 -25.59 -6.40
C THR A 676 -25.30 -24.83 -7.65
N ASP A 677 -25.64 -25.55 -8.74
CA ASP A 677 -26.00 -24.96 -10.03
C ASP A 677 -24.97 -23.94 -10.56
N GLY A 678 -23.68 -24.17 -10.26
CA GLY A 678 -22.57 -23.31 -10.65
C GLY A 678 -22.32 -22.11 -9.73
N GLN A 679 -23.09 -21.96 -8.64
CA GLN A 679 -22.98 -20.86 -7.69
C GLN A 679 -22.35 -21.31 -6.37
N ILE A 680 -21.38 -20.54 -5.90
CA ILE A 680 -20.71 -20.67 -4.63
C ILE A 680 -21.55 -20.04 -3.50
N SER A 681 -21.56 -20.71 -2.34
CA SER A 681 -22.12 -20.15 -1.12
C SER A 681 -21.41 -20.72 0.11
N PHE A 682 -21.21 -19.87 1.12
CA PHE A 682 -20.73 -20.21 2.46
C PHE A 682 -21.24 -19.13 3.45
N SER A 683 -21.10 -19.36 4.76
CA SER A 683 -21.53 -18.40 5.78
C SER A 683 -20.43 -17.40 6.14
N LEU A 684 -20.82 -16.29 6.78
CA LEU A 684 -19.87 -15.33 7.35
C LEU A 684 -18.94 -15.99 8.38
N ALA A 685 -19.45 -16.92 9.19
CA ALA A 685 -18.66 -17.66 10.16
C ALA A 685 -17.60 -18.54 9.48
N ASP A 686 -17.93 -19.16 8.34
CA ASP A 686 -16.96 -19.95 7.57
C ASP A 686 -15.86 -19.07 6.96
N ALA A 687 -16.24 -17.89 6.44
CA ALA A 687 -15.29 -16.91 5.92
C ALA A 687 -14.35 -16.42 7.02
N ALA A 688 -14.88 -16.07 8.20
CA ALA A 688 -14.08 -15.67 9.36
C ALA A 688 -13.12 -16.78 9.79
N ALA A 689 -13.58 -18.03 9.89
CA ALA A 689 -12.72 -19.18 10.23
C ALA A 689 -11.62 -19.44 9.19
N TYR A 690 -11.90 -19.20 7.90
CA TYR A 690 -10.87 -19.29 6.85
C TYR A 690 -9.80 -18.19 7.02
N ARG A 691 -10.22 -16.96 7.35
CA ARG A 691 -9.32 -15.83 7.62
C ARG A 691 -8.42 -16.08 8.82
N THR A 692 -9.00 -16.46 9.95
CA THR A 692 -8.28 -16.65 11.21
C THR A 692 -7.33 -17.86 11.19
N ALA A 693 -7.55 -18.83 10.30
CA ALA A 693 -6.59 -19.92 10.08
C ALA A 693 -5.21 -19.40 9.62
N GLY A 694 -5.16 -18.23 8.99
CA GLY A 694 -3.94 -17.53 8.58
C GLY A 694 -3.42 -16.48 9.57
N ALA A 695 -4.04 -16.35 10.75
CA ALA A 695 -3.70 -15.31 11.73
C ALA A 695 -2.21 -15.36 12.13
N SER A 696 -1.55 -14.19 12.14
CA SER A 696 -0.12 -14.08 12.41
C SER A 696 0.23 -13.05 13.50
N LYS A 697 -0.68 -12.13 13.82
CA LYS A 697 -0.45 -11.02 14.76
C LYS A 697 -1.14 -11.21 16.12
N ALA A 698 -0.50 -10.75 17.19
CA ALA A 698 -1.09 -10.65 18.53
C ALA A 698 -2.07 -9.46 18.63
N MET A 699 -2.70 -9.28 19.79
CA MET A 699 -3.53 -8.11 20.10
C MET A 699 -2.85 -7.22 21.14
N PRO A 700 -2.63 -5.91 20.89
CA PRO A 700 -2.87 -5.19 19.63
C PRO A 700 -1.90 -5.62 18.51
N ALA A 701 -2.32 -5.41 17.26
CA ALA A 701 -1.66 -5.99 16.09
C ALA A 701 -0.59 -5.12 15.43
N PHE A 702 -0.72 -3.80 15.53
CA PHE A 702 0.11 -2.83 14.81
C PHE A 702 0.73 -1.79 15.75
N ASP A 703 -0.07 -1.20 16.65
CA ASP A 703 0.46 -0.40 17.76
C ASP A 703 0.75 -1.34 18.91
N VAL A 704 1.87 -2.06 18.81
CA VAL A 704 2.17 -3.19 19.67
C VAL A 704 2.69 -2.69 21.00
N ILE A 705 2.23 -3.32 22.08
CA ILE A 705 2.61 -2.95 23.44
C ILE A 705 4.13 -2.83 23.60
N ASP A 706 4.94 -3.74 23.04
CA ASP A 706 6.40 -3.70 23.17
C ASP A 706 7.12 -2.91 22.05
N TYR A 707 6.41 -2.07 21.31
CA TYR A 707 6.84 -1.44 20.05
C TYR A 707 7.13 -2.46 18.94
N GLY A 708 6.25 -2.50 17.95
CA GLY A 708 6.30 -3.30 16.74
C GLY A 708 6.81 -2.53 15.53
N GLN A 709 6.83 -3.21 14.38
CA GLN A 709 7.37 -2.67 13.14
C GLN A 709 6.75 -1.31 12.77
N GLU A 710 5.44 -1.15 12.92
CA GLU A 710 4.71 0.07 12.59
C GLU A 710 4.93 1.21 13.61
N ASP A 711 5.24 0.91 14.87
CA ASP A 711 5.49 1.94 15.90
C ASP A 711 6.75 2.77 15.63
N TYR A 712 7.73 2.17 14.96
CA TYR A 712 8.94 2.87 14.50
C TYR A 712 8.66 3.83 13.33
N VAL A 713 7.52 3.72 12.65
CA VAL A 713 7.16 4.65 11.56
C VAL A 713 6.87 6.05 12.13
N PHE A 714 6.36 6.11 13.35
CA PHE A 714 5.92 7.33 13.99
C PHE A 714 6.93 7.83 15.03
N GLY A 715 8.23 7.57 14.84
CA GLY A 715 9.30 8.14 15.65
C GLY A 715 9.39 9.68 15.58
N THR A 716 10.42 10.22 16.24
CA THR A 716 10.86 11.62 16.18
C THR A 716 12.38 11.63 16.06
N THR A 717 12.95 12.80 15.79
CA THR A 717 14.40 13.02 15.79
C THR A 717 15.12 12.57 17.08
N GLU A 718 14.42 12.48 18.23
CA GLU A 718 14.97 12.09 19.53
C GLU A 718 14.51 10.69 20.03
N GLN A 719 13.43 10.13 19.47
CA GLN A 719 12.80 8.89 19.93
C GLN A 719 12.37 8.03 18.73
N ASP A 720 12.96 6.83 18.58
CA ASP A 720 12.83 5.96 17.40
C ASP A 720 11.43 5.36 17.20
N ALA A 721 10.66 5.16 18.28
CA ALA A 721 9.33 4.57 18.23
C ALA A 721 8.40 5.22 19.25
N ARG A 722 7.13 5.36 18.88
CA ARG A 722 6.06 5.89 19.73
C ARG A 722 4.78 5.10 19.50
N HIS A 723 4.01 4.89 20.56
CA HIS A 723 2.61 4.49 20.43
C HIS A 723 1.81 5.61 19.77
N TRP A 724 0.77 5.24 19.01
CA TRP A 724 0.12 6.16 18.09
C TRP A 724 -1.40 5.96 17.97
N ASP A 725 -1.96 4.87 18.49
CA ASP A 725 -3.38 4.55 18.42
C ASP A 725 -4.15 5.11 19.64
N PRO A 726 -4.92 6.20 19.48
CA PRO A 726 -5.69 6.79 20.58
C PRO A 726 -6.85 5.90 21.07
N ILE A 727 -7.34 4.96 20.25
CA ILE A 727 -8.43 4.06 20.60
C ILE A 727 -7.93 3.01 21.59
N LEU A 728 -6.72 2.48 21.38
CA LEU A 728 -6.08 1.60 22.36
C LEU A 728 -5.90 2.29 23.70
N LEU A 729 -5.40 3.53 23.72
CA LEU A 729 -5.25 4.28 24.96
C LEU A 729 -6.58 4.49 25.67
N ASP A 730 -7.64 4.87 24.96
CA ASP A 730 -8.98 5.05 25.55
C ASP A 730 -9.51 3.74 26.15
N ILE A 731 -9.36 2.61 25.44
CA ILE A 731 -9.73 1.28 25.95
C ILE A 731 -8.92 0.96 27.22
N PHE A 732 -7.60 1.20 27.19
CA PHE A 732 -6.74 0.87 28.32
C PHE A 732 -7.07 1.69 29.57
N GLU A 733 -7.42 2.97 29.41
CA GLU A 733 -7.83 3.82 30.52
C GLU A 733 -9.22 3.44 31.04
N THR A 734 -10.19 3.31 30.13
CA THR A 734 -11.60 3.07 30.43
C THR A 734 -11.84 1.71 31.08
N TYR A 735 -11.17 0.67 30.60
CA TYR A 735 -11.37 -0.73 31.04
C TYR A 735 -10.24 -1.26 31.93
N SER A 736 -9.45 -0.36 32.53
CA SER A 736 -8.33 -0.71 33.42
C SER A 736 -8.69 -1.70 34.53
N ASP A 737 -9.87 -1.60 35.14
CA ASP A 737 -10.34 -2.52 36.20
C ASP A 737 -10.47 -3.99 35.72
N VAL A 738 -10.64 -4.21 34.41
CA VAL A 738 -10.77 -5.53 33.79
C VAL A 738 -9.45 -5.98 33.16
N LEU A 739 -8.76 -5.10 32.44
CA LEU A 739 -7.55 -5.44 31.69
C LEU A 739 -6.32 -5.57 32.58
N ALA A 740 -6.17 -4.72 33.61
CA ALA A 740 -4.96 -4.72 34.45
C ALA A 740 -4.75 -6.05 35.21
N PRO A 741 -5.78 -6.75 35.74
CA PRO A 741 -5.60 -8.07 36.33
C PRO A 741 -5.23 -9.18 35.33
N LEU A 742 -5.53 -9.01 34.04
CA LEU A 742 -5.27 -9.99 32.99
C LEU A 742 -3.88 -9.81 32.37
N PHE A 743 -3.37 -8.57 32.35
CA PHE A 743 -2.08 -8.22 31.76
C PHE A 743 -0.94 -9.04 32.35
N ASN A 744 -0.22 -9.77 31.49
CA ASN A 744 0.87 -10.68 31.85
C ASN A 744 0.47 -11.73 32.92
N SER A 745 -0.82 -12.04 33.03
CA SER A 745 -1.34 -13.05 33.98
C SER A 745 -1.14 -14.49 33.47
N GLY A 746 -0.81 -14.64 32.18
CA GLY A 746 -0.35 -15.87 31.55
C GLY A 746 0.92 -16.37 32.22
N THR A 747 0.84 -17.50 32.92
CA THR A 747 1.93 -18.08 33.72
C THR A 747 3.25 -18.21 32.95
N ALA A 748 4.34 -17.80 33.61
CA ALA A 748 5.61 -18.50 33.55
C ALA A 748 5.37 -20.03 33.60
N GLN A 749 5.62 -20.72 32.48
CA GLN A 749 5.71 -22.19 32.44
C GLN A 749 7.16 -22.65 32.34
#